data_AF-A0AAW4L7N6-F1
#
_entry.id   AF-A0AAW4L7N6-F1
#
_cell.length_a   1.000
_cell.length_b   1.000
_cell.length_c   1.000
_cell.angle_alpha   90.00
_cell.angle_beta   90.00
_cell.angle_gamma   90.00
#
_symmetry.space_group_name_H-M   'P 1'
#
loop_
_entity.id
_entity.type
_entity.pdbx_description
1 polymer ?
#
loop_
_entity_poly.entity_id
_entity_poly.type
_entity_poly.pdbx_seq_one_letter_code
_entity_poly.pdbx_strand_id
1 'polypeptide(L)'
;MKNSDASYSKSLRYLIMGILFGVGAPIMWAILSAIFFGDGSKSFFVRIYEDASRSSEQISLYIYMFFGTSAVMGGLGYLVGRNSDELKEQKHETEDLNKKIVLQKELFETRFKALDNSIKSFHQISSRIQKTIDSQEVLKLCAEGLSEVLGYERVNILIADELHSTLRFAVNARTEGFDPHSAVLPFDERAGIIYKCMVEKKPFLVEDMRSYPTEYQIKPPYDTIEPLRSKSFILCPIIIKGESVGVFGVDNKHSKRPLNDSDLDTVKLFADQAASSLTRINLVKSIDTLTLELGNTFAALLKNRESHSKTVINLKGYVDSLSDNTAHIAGAAENVMTAIDDTSASVGEISVAIEQVSRNLDALSETVEKSVSAMEEINATLFTVEKNTVVSHKVSSQVKSQADRSSAIVEETIASLAEIQNSVELSYAGIKRLAENSSRIEGIVGVINDITKRTNLLALNASIIAAQAGEYGKSFGVVADEIRNLSLQTGQSTGEITGIVEEIMTESRAAASNVTLTKDLVQKGVMLGQETGESLKVILESSNQAMDMTNQIRISTEEQAKSVQMVTRSIEDVSTMTTQIFTASKEQANATRNILRAVNTIKDMTQEMAGATGRQVDDGKEIKHAVESVGKMVLGIFEDLEKRRSESVAVVKELEMMKEFSE
;
A
#
# COMPACT_ATOMS: atom_id res chain seq x y z
N MET A 1 47.05 123.03 -51.96
CA MET A 1 47.42 124.00 -53.02
C MET A 1 47.66 123.23 -54.31
N LYS A 2 47.04 123.71 -55.40
CA LYS A 2 47.07 123.25 -56.80
C LYS A 2 46.29 121.97 -57.17
N ASN A 3 45.35 122.19 -58.10
CA ASN A 3 44.71 121.29 -59.06
C ASN A 3 43.28 120.81 -58.76
N SER A 4 42.37 121.76 -58.55
CA SER A 4 40.92 121.59 -58.78
C SER A 4 40.51 121.67 -60.28
N ASP A 5 41.44 121.99 -61.19
CA ASP A 5 41.10 122.29 -62.59
C ASP A 5 41.12 121.07 -63.53
N ALA A 6 41.52 119.88 -63.07
CA ALA A 6 41.70 118.74 -63.96
C ALA A 6 40.40 117.98 -64.30
N SER A 7 39.36 118.10 -63.47
CA SER A 7 38.12 117.32 -63.62
C SER A 7 37.28 117.75 -64.84
N TYR A 8 37.24 119.06 -65.16
CA TYR A 8 36.53 119.56 -66.34
C TYR A 8 37.18 119.16 -67.68
N SER A 9 38.49 118.89 -67.71
CA SER A 9 39.20 118.64 -68.97
C SER A 9 39.01 117.23 -69.54
N LYS A 10 38.56 116.26 -68.72
CA LYS A 10 38.44 114.85 -69.14
C LYS A 10 37.07 114.49 -69.72
N SER A 11 35.96 115.02 -69.20
CA SER A 11 34.64 114.80 -69.81
C SER A 11 34.54 115.43 -71.21
N LEU A 12 35.23 116.56 -71.41
CA LEU A 12 35.33 117.23 -72.71
C LEU A 12 36.06 116.37 -73.76
N ARG A 13 37.06 115.57 -73.37
CA ARG A 13 37.77 114.67 -74.30
C ARG A 13 36.87 113.56 -74.84
N TYR A 14 35.95 113.03 -74.03
CA TYR A 14 35.00 112.00 -74.46
C TYR A 14 33.87 112.57 -75.35
N LEU A 15 33.44 113.80 -75.10
CA LEU A 15 32.50 114.52 -75.98
C LEU A 15 33.10 114.74 -77.38
N ILE A 16 34.36 115.19 -77.46
CA ILE A 16 35.04 115.46 -78.74
C ILE A 16 35.25 114.18 -79.56
N MET A 17 35.60 113.06 -78.91
CA MET A 17 35.74 111.76 -79.58
C MET A 17 34.41 111.23 -80.13
N GLY A 18 33.31 111.42 -79.40
CA GLY A 18 31.97 111.02 -79.86
C GLY A 18 31.48 111.80 -81.08
N ILE A 19 31.75 113.11 -81.14
CA ILE A 19 31.41 113.95 -82.31
C ILE A 19 32.25 113.54 -83.53
N LEU A 20 33.54 113.24 -83.35
CA LEU A 20 34.43 112.78 -84.42
C LEU A 20 33.95 111.48 -85.08
N PHE A 21 33.42 110.54 -84.30
CA PHE A 21 32.85 109.30 -84.83
C PHE A 21 31.52 109.53 -85.60
N GLY A 22 30.67 110.45 -85.15
CA GLY A 22 29.40 110.78 -85.81
C GLY A 22 29.59 111.41 -87.20
N VAL A 23 30.62 112.23 -87.36
CA VAL A 23 31.02 112.85 -88.63
C VAL A 23 31.59 111.85 -89.64
N GLY A 24 32.24 110.77 -89.17
CA GLY A 24 32.88 109.77 -90.04
C GLY A 24 31.89 108.84 -90.77
N ALA A 25 30.72 108.58 -90.20
CA ALA A 25 29.79 107.58 -90.72
C ALA A 25 29.16 107.94 -92.09
N PRO A 26 28.72 109.18 -92.37
CA PRO A 26 28.21 109.57 -93.70
C PRO A 26 29.28 109.56 -94.79
N ILE A 27 30.52 109.90 -94.43
CA ILE A 27 31.67 109.90 -95.35
C ILE A 27 31.98 108.45 -95.75
N MET A 28 31.97 107.53 -94.79
CA MET A 28 32.19 106.11 -95.05
C MET A 28 31.05 105.48 -95.88
N TRP A 29 29.80 105.94 -95.70
CA TRP A 29 28.66 105.54 -96.52
C TRP A 29 28.77 106.03 -97.97
N ALA A 30 29.18 107.29 -98.19
CA ALA A 30 29.41 107.82 -99.53
C ALA A 30 30.53 107.06 -100.26
N ILE A 31 31.58 106.66 -99.54
CA ILE A 31 32.67 105.83 -100.07
C ILE A 31 32.16 104.42 -100.43
N LEU A 32 31.36 103.78 -99.58
CA LEU A 32 30.78 102.45 -99.84
C LEU A 32 29.77 102.46 -101.00
N SER A 33 28.94 103.51 -101.11
CA SER A 33 28.00 103.71 -102.23
C SER A 33 28.73 103.77 -103.57
N ALA A 34 29.80 104.57 -103.65
CA ALA A 34 30.60 104.73 -104.86
C ALA A 34 31.34 103.45 -105.29
N ILE A 35 31.66 102.57 -104.34
CA ILE A 35 32.32 101.27 -104.59
C ILE A 35 31.31 100.21 -105.05
N PHE A 36 30.13 100.13 -104.44
CA PHE A 36 29.18 99.02 -104.68
C PHE A 36 28.18 99.27 -105.82
N PHE A 37 27.78 100.52 -106.08
CA PHE A 37 26.65 100.83 -106.99
C PHE A 37 27.08 101.56 -108.27
N GLY A 38 28.32 101.34 -108.69
CA GLY A 38 28.96 102.16 -109.71
C GLY A 38 29.34 101.50 -111.05
N ASP A 39 28.66 101.88 -112.14
CA ASP A 39 29.01 101.67 -113.56
C ASP A 39 30.46 102.04 -114.00
N GLY A 40 31.15 101.16 -114.74
CA GLY A 40 32.62 101.15 -114.91
C GLY A 40 33.27 102.16 -115.88
N SER A 41 32.59 103.21 -116.33
CA SER A 41 33.10 104.10 -117.39
C SER A 41 33.56 105.51 -116.95
N LYS A 42 33.51 105.86 -115.66
CA LYS A 42 33.90 107.19 -115.12
C LYS A 42 34.81 107.10 -113.88
N SER A 43 35.64 108.13 -113.65
CA SER A 43 36.60 108.22 -112.52
C SER A 43 35.92 108.45 -111.15
N PHE A 44 36.45 107.81 -110.10
CA PHE A 44 35.87 107.67 -108.75
C PHE A 44 35.40 108.99 -108.10
N PHE A 45 36.16 110.08 -108.23
CA PHE A 45 35.80 111.37 -107.63
C PHE A 45 34.63 112.07 -108.33
N VAL A 46 34.49 111.90 -109.65
CA VAL A 46 33.35 112.48 -110.40
C VAL A 46 32.05 111.83 -109.95
N ARG A 47 32.11 110.56 -109.55
CA ARG A 47 30.98 109.76 -109.11
C ARG A 47 30.36 110.25 -107.80
N ILE A 48 31.19 110.53 -106.81
CA ILE A 48 30.75 111.03 -105.50
C ILE A 48 30.12 112.43 -105.67
N TYR A 49 30.65 113.25 -106.58
CA TYR A 49 30.10 114.58 -106.85
C TYR A 49 28.77 114.54 -107.62
N GLU A 50 28.63 113.63 -108.59
CA GLU A 50 27.40 113.46 -109.39
C GLU A 50 26.27 112.83 -108.57
N ASP A 51 26.57 111.92 -107.63
CA ASP A 51 25.59 111.34 -106.69
C ASP A 51 25.17 112.34 -105.59
N ALA A 52 26.07 113.25 -105.20
CA ALA A 52 25.75 114.33 -104.27
C ALA A 52 25.00 115.52 -104.90
N SER A 53 24.91 115.63 -106.23
CA SER A 53 24.31 116.79 -106.94
C SER A 53 23.08 116.47 -107.81
N ARG A 54 22.58 115.23 -107.77
CA ARG A 54 21.52 114.74 -108.68
C ARG A 54 20.10 115.22 -108.36
N SER A 55 19.81 115.64 -107.12
CA SER A 55 18.48 116.13 -106.74
C SER A 55 18.52 116.92 -105.43
N SER A 56 17.70 117.98 -105.32
CA SER A 56 17.64 118.84 -104.13
C SER A 56 17.15 118.13 -102.86
N GLU A 57 16.52 116.95 -102.96
CA GLU A 57 16.10 116.14 -101.80
C GLU A 57 17.22 115.28 -101.20
N GLN A 58 18.23 114.87 -101.98
CA GLN A 58 19.34 114.08 -101.44
C GLN A 58 20.32 114.93 -100.63
N ILE A 59 20.51 116.19 -101.01
CA ILE A 59 21.39 117.12 -100.29
C ILE A 59 20.87 117.38 -98.87
N SER A 60 19.55 117.54 -98.70
CA SER A 60 18.95 117.73 -97.37
C SER A 60 19.05 116.47 -96.50
N LEU A 61 18.97 115.27 -97.08
CA LEU A 61 19.12 114.01 -96.35
C LEU A 61 20.54 113.83 -95.78
N TYR A 62 21.58 114.11 -96.57
CA TYR A 62 22.97 114.03 -96.09
C TYR A 62 23.29 115.08 -95.02
N ILE A 63 22.73 116.28 -95.13
CA ILE A 63 22.86 117.32 -94.09
C ILE A 63 22.18 116.88 -92.79
N TYR A 64 20.97 116.30 -92.86
CA TYR A 64 20.27 115.78 -91.68
C TYR A 64 21.03 114.64 -91.01
N MET A 65 21.60 113.72 -91.79
CA MET A 65 22.33 112.57 -91.26
C MET A 65 23.63 112.98 -90.55
N PHE A 66 24.34 113.99 -91.07
CA PHE A 66 25.59 114.48 -90.48
C PHE A 66 25.38 115.21 -89.15
N PHE A 67 24.38 116.09 -89.07
CA PHE A 67 24.06 116.80 -87.83
C PHE A 67 23.35 115.93 -86.80
N GLY A 68 22.44 115.04 -87.25
CA GLY A 68 21.67 114.17 -86.36
C GLY A 68 22.52 113.13 -85.62
N THR A 69 23.42 112.44 -86.32
CA THR A 69 24.26 111.39 -85.69
C THR A 69 25.35 111.95 -84.77
N SER A 70 25.91 113.12 -85.11
CA SER A 70 26.94 113.77 -84.28
C SER A 70 26.40 114.25 -82.93
N ALA A 71 25.17 114.76 -82.88
CA ALA A 71 24.56 115.25 -81.65
C ALA A 71 24.25 114.12 -80.65
N VAL A 72 23.78 112.97 -81.13
CA VAL A 72 23.42 111.83 -80.26
C VAL A 72 24.67 111.14 -79.68
N MET A 73 25.72 110.94 -80.48
CA MET A 73 26.96 110.31 -79.99
C MET A 73 27.76 111.23 -79.05
N GLY A 74 27.72 112.55 -79.26
CA GLY A 74 28.29 113.51 -78.30
C GLY A 74 27.63 113.45 -76.92
N GLY A 75 26.29 113.32 -76.88
CA GLY A 75 25.53 113.23 -75.63
C GLY A 75 25.82 111.96 -74.83
N LEU A 76 25.95 110.82 -75.50
CA LEU A 76 26.27 109.53 -74.86
C LEU A 76 27.71 109.50 -74.28
N GLY A 77 28.67 110.12 -74.97
CA GLY A 77 30.06 110.19 -74.49
C GLY A 77 30.24 111.02 -73.21
N TYR A 78 29.42 112.06 -73.01
CA TYR A 78 29.46 112.88 -71.78
C TYR A 78 28.95 112.11 -70.55
N LEU A 79 27.94 111.25 -70.73
CA LEU A 79 27.27 110.54 -69.64
C LEU A 79 28.12 109.39 -69.07
N VAL A 80 28.89 108.70 -69.92
CA VAL A 80 29.82 107.62 -69.51
C VAL A 80 31.03 108.16 -68.74
N GLY A 81 31.50 109.39 -69.06
CA GLY A 81 32.65 110.00 -68.40
C GLY A 81 32.39 110.38 -66.93
N ARG A 82 31.15 110.72 -66.57
CA ARG A 82 30.81 111.19 -65.22
C ARG A 82 30.75 110.07 -64.17
N ASN A 83 30.39 108.84 -64.57
CA ASN A 83 30.23 107.73 -63.61
C ASN A 83 31.53 106.94 -63.33
N SER A 84 32.61 107.17 -64.09
CA SER A 84 33.87 106.43 -63.89
C SER A 84 34.75 106.99 -62.77
N ASP A 85 34.50 108.22 -62.29
CA ASP A 85 35.38 108.90 -61.32
C ASP A 85 34.95 108.70 -59.84
N GLU A 86 33.72 108.28 -59.54
CA GLU A 86 33.27 107.95 -58.17
C GLU A 86 33.92 106.66 -57.60
N LEU A 87 34.49 105.80 -58.45
CA LEU A 87 35.06 104.51 -58.05
C LEU A 87 36.53 104.56 -57.59
N LYS A 88 37.22 105.70 -57.72
CA LYS A 88 38.67 105.79 -57.43
C LYS A 88 39.03 106.39 -56.08
N GLU A 89 38.08 106.96 -55.34
CA GLU A 89 38.37 107.70 -54.10
C GLU A 89 38.32 106.81 -52.83
N GLN A 90 37.70 105.63 -52.87
CA GLN A 90 37.69 104.66 -51.75
C GLN A 90 39.00 103.86 -51.58
N LYS A 91 40.00 104.05 -52.44
CA LYS A 91 41.21 103.20 -52.47
C LYS A 91 42.32 103.67 -51.53
N HIS A 92 42.29 104.91 -51.04
CA HIS A 92 43.41 105.48 -50.29
C HIS A 92 43.29 105.36 -48.76
N GLU A 93 42.09 105.10 -48.21
CA GLU A 93 41.90 104.84 -46.77
C GLU A 93 42.23 103.40 -46.35
N THR A 94 42.31 102.46 -47.31
CA THR A 94 42.56 101.04 -47.02
C THR A 94 44.03 100.70 -46.80
N GLU A 95 44.98 101.48 -47.35
CA GLU A 95 46.40 101.14 -47.32
C GLU A 95 47.08 101.40 -45.96
N ASP A 96 46.62 102.40 -45.20
CA ASP A 96 47.16 102.70 -43.85
C ASP A 96 46.56 101.77 -42.77
N LEU A 97 45.34 101.26 -42.99
CA LEU A 97 44.74 100.19 -42.19
C LEU A 97 45.38 98.82 -42.49
N ASN A 98 45.77 98.56 -43.75
CA ASN A 98 46.39 97.30 -44.16
C ASN A 98 47.77 97.08 -43.51
N LYS A 99 48.53 98.15 -43.21
CA LYS A 99 49.80 98.02 -42.50
C LYS A 99 49.64 97.60 -41.03
N LYS A 100 48.55 97.99 -40.37
CA LYS A 100 48.17 97.47 -39.04
C LYS A 100 47.58 96.05 -39.12
N ILE A 101 46.89 95.70 -40.22
CA ILE A 101 46.33 94.36 -40.46
C ILE A 101 47.42 93.34 -40.82
N VAL A 102 48.45 93.68 -41.61
CA VAL A 102 49.53 92.73 -41.96
C VAL A 102 50.33 92.30 -40.73
N LEU A 103 50.59 93.21 -39.78
CA LEU A 103 51.24 92.87 -38.51
C LEU A 103 50.34 91.99 -37.61
N GLN A 104 49.01 92.17 -37.65
CA GLN A 104 48.06 91.26 -37.00
C GLN A 104 47.89 89.93 -37.75
N LYS A 105 48.04 89.91 -39.08
CA LYS A 105 47.87 88.74 -39.95
C LYS A 105 49.04 87.77 -39.80
N GLU A 106 50.26 88.25 -39.64
CA GLU A 106 51.45 87.41 -39.39
C GLU A 106 51.39 86.75 -37.99
N LEU A 107 50.83 87.47 -37.00
CA LEU A 107 50.49 86.95 -35.67
C LEU A 107 49.30 85.95 -35.71
N PHE A 108 48.38 86.09 -36.66
CA PHE A 108 47.24 85.19 -36.86
C PHE A 108 47.60 83.90 -37.62
N GLU A 109 48.39 83.99 -38.70
CA GLU A 109 48.82 82.81 -39.49
C GLU A 109 49.70 81.84 -38.69
N THR A 110 50.53 82.36 -37.77
CA THR A 110 51.33 81.54 -36.87
C THR A 110 50.45 80.80 -35.84
N ARG A 111 49.36 81.43 -35.36
CA ARG A 111 48.36 80.77 -34.49
C ARG A 111 47.50 79.75 -35.24
N PHE A 112 47.17 80.00 -36.51
CA PHE A 112 46.32 79.10 -37.31
C PHE A 112 47.05 77.80 -37.72
N LYS A 113 48.35 77.86 -38.07
CA LYS A 113 49.15 76.65 -38.35
C LYS A 113 49.39 75.77 -37.11
N ALA A 114 49.48 76.37 -35.93
CA ALA A 114 49.53 75.61 -34.67
C ALA A 114 48.21 74.88 -34.37
N LEU A 115 47.06 75.49 -34.73
CA LEU A 115 45.73 74.93 -34.51
C LEU A 115 45.39 73.77 -35.48
N ASP A 116 45.78 73.85 -36.76
CA ASP A 116 45.53 72.80 -37.77
C ASP A 116 46.29 71.48 -37.47
N ASN A 117 47.52 71.58 -36.96
CA ASN A 117 48.32 70.41 -36.55
C ASN A 117 47.74 69.70 -35.31
N SER A 118 47.16 70.45 -34.35
CA SER A 118 46.49 69.84 -33.20
C SER A 118 45.20 69.10 -33.60
N ILE A 119 44.44 69.59 -34.59
CA ILE A 119 43.22 68.92 -35.07
C ILE A 119 43.53 67.61 -35.82
N LYS A 120 44.56 67.58 -36.68
CA LYS A 120 44.97 66.34 -37.38
C LYS A 120 45.48 65.26 -36.42
N SER A 121 46.23 65.66 -35.38
CA SER A 121 46.74 64.73 -34.37
C SER A 121 45.61 64.19 -33.49
N PHE A 122 44.60 65.00 -33.17
CA PHE A 122 43.37 64.56 -32.49
C PHE A 122 42.63 63.46 -33.27
N HIS A 123 42.45 63.63 -34.59
CA HIS A 123 41.77 62.62 -35.43
C HIS A 123 42.50 61.27 -35.50
N GLN A 124 43.84 61.28 -35.54
CA GLN A 124 44.63 60.03 -35.55
C GLN A 124 44.53 59.26 -34.22
N ILE A 125 44.58 59.98 -33.10
CA ILE A 125 44.45 59.37 -31.77
C ILE A 125 43.03 58.88 -31.52
N SER A 126 42.01 59.66 -31.92
CA SER A 126 40.60 59.27 -31.86
C SER A 126 40.30 57.97 -32.63
N SER A 127 40.91 57.77 -33.81
CA SER A 127 40.77 56.53 -34.58
C SER A 127 41.47 55.33 -33.92
N ARG A 128 42.63 55.53 -33.27
CA ARG A 128 43.33 54.48 -32.50
C ARG A 128 42.52 54.06 -31.27
N ILE A 129 41.97 55.03 -30.54
CA ILE A 129 41.06 54.79 -29.41
C ILE A 129 39.87 53.92 -29.87
N GLN A 130 39.28 54.23 -31.03
CA GLN A 130 38.15 53.45 -31.58
C GLN A 130 38.50 52.03 -32.05
N LYS A 131 39.75 51.67 -32.30
CA LYS A 131 40.11 50.29 -32.69
C LYS A 131 40.51 49.41 -31.52
N THR A 132 40.69 50.00 -30.35
CA THR A 132 41.19 49.30 -29.17
C THR A 132 40.05 48.58 -28.45
N ILE A 133 40.30 47.35 -28.02
CA ILE A 133 39.34 46.49 -27.31
C ILE A 133 39.70 46.37 -25.81
N ASP A 134 40.90 46.80 -25.43
CA ASP A 134 41.32 46.91 -24.03
C ASP A 134 40.96 48.27 -23.43
N SER A 135 40.16 48.24 -22.37
CA SER A 135 39.75 49.40 -21.59
C SER A 135 40.91 50.22 -21.03
N GLN A 136 42.01 49.59 -20.62
CA GLN A 136 43.17 50.27 -20.03
C GLN A 136 43.99 50.99 -21.10
N GLU A 137 44.11 50.37 -22.28
CA GLU A 137 44.82 50.94 -23.42
C GLU A 137 44.07 52.12 -24.04
N VAL A 138 42.73 52.08 -24.10
CA VAL A 138 41.88 53.23 -24.48
C VAL A 138 42.19 54.46 -23.62
N LEU A 139 42.25 54.29 -22.31
CA LEU A 139 42.48 55.39 -21.37
C LEU A 139 43.90 55.95 -21.50
N LYS A 140 44.88 55.06 -21.71
CA LYS A 140 46.27 55.43 -21.95
C LYS A 140 46.42 56.28 -23.21
N LEU A 141 45.79 55.86 -24.31
CA LEU A 141 45.78 56.61 -25.57
C LEU A 141 45.09 57.99 -25.43
N CYS A 142 44.02 58.08 -24.63
CA CYS A 142 43.41 59.38 -24.31
C CYS A 142 44.36 60.29 -23.53
N ALA A 143 45.10 59.75 -22.56
CA ALA A 143 46.07 60.53 -21.77
C ALA A 143 47.27 61.00 -22.60
N GLU A 144 47.81 60.12 -23.45
CA GLU A 144 48.89 60.44 -24.39
C GLU A 144 48.44 61.51 -25.38
N GLY A 145 47.21 61.42 -25.90
CA GLY A 145 46.66 62.44 -26.79
C GLY A 145 46.51 63.81 -26.15
N LEU A 146 46.05 63.88 -24.90
CA LEU A 146 46.01 65.13 -24.15
C LEU A 146 47.43 65.69 -23.90
N SER A 147 48.43 64.84 -23.66
CA SER A 147 49.80 65.31 -23.41
C SER A 147 50.56 65.73 -24.67
N GLU A 148 50.50 64.95 -25.76
CA GLU A 148 51.27 65.19 -26.99
C GLU A 148 50.64 66.23 -27.91
N VAL A 149 49.30 66.25 -28.04
CA VAL A 149 48.60 67.09 -29.03
C VAL A 149 48.32 68.51 -28.52
N LEU A 150 48.14 68.65 -27.20
CA LEU A 150 47.74 69.91 -26.56
C LEU A 150 48.85 70.47 -25.66
N GLY A 151 49.91 69.68 -25.43
CA GLY A 151 51.09 70.10 -24.69
C GLY A 151 50.90 70.12 -23.17
N TYR A 152 49.93 69.39 -22.63
CA TYR A 152 49.78 69.28 -21.17
C TYR A 152 50.90 68.46 -20.54
N GLU A 153 51.43 68.97 -19.43
CA GLU A 153 52.59 68.37 -18.78
C GLU A 153 52.24 67.14 -17.96
N ARG A 154 51.13 67.15 -17.22
CA ARG A 154 50.66 66.01 -16.44
C ARG A 154 49.21 65.71 -16.79
N VAL A 155 48.95 64.46 -17.15
CA VAL A 155 47.60 63.95 -17.39
C VAL A 155 47.38 62.73 -16.50
N ASN A 156 46.42 62.84 -15.60
CA ASN A 156 46.04 61.79 -14.67
C ASN A 156 44.60 61.36 -14.99
N ILE A 157 44.38 60.05 -15.05
CA ILE A 157 43.04 59.50 -15.17
C ILE A 157 42.80 58.61 -13.96
N LEU A 158 41.76 58.95 -13.20
CA LEU A 158 41.29 58.17 -12.06
C LEU A 158 40.01 57.44 -12.46
N ILE A 159 39.91 56.16 -12.12
CA ILE A 159 38.70 55.36 -12.34
C ILE A 159 38.17 54.86 -11.00
N ALA A 160 36.85 54.93 -10.84
CA ALA A 160 36.16 54.35 -9.71
C ALA A 160 35.98 52.85 -9.92
N ASP A 161 36.02 52.08 -8.82
CA ASP A 161 35.59 50.68 -8.82
C ASP A 161 34.06 50.56 -9.01
N GLU A 162 33.54 49.36 -9.33
CA GLU A 162 32.12 49.12 -9.64
C GLU A 162 31.15 49.52 -8.51
N LEU A 163 31.64 49.53 -7.27
CA LEU A 163 30.89 49.95 -6.07
C LEU A 163 31.06 51.43 -5.71
N HIS A 164 31.77 52.21 -6.54
CA HIS A 164 32.16 53.61 -6.28
C HIS A 164 32.82 53.81 -4.90
N SER A 165 33.52 52.80 -4.40
CA SER A 165 34.11 52.81 -3.06
C SER A 165 35.55 53.31 -3.06
N THR A 166 36.27 53.11 -4.17
CA THR A 166 37.67 53.49 -4.31
C THR A 166 37.95 54.10 -5.68
N LEU A 167 38.91 55.03 -5.73
CA LEU A 167 39.54 55.57 -6.92
C LEU A 167 40.93 54.96 -7.09
N ARG A 168 41.23 54.52 -8.31
CA ARG A 168 42.57 54.08 -8.72
C ARG A 168 43.07 54.93 -9.87
N PHE A 169 44.38 55.12 -9.97
CA PHE A 169 44.97 55.71 -11.16
C PHE A 169 44.93 54.67 -12.29
N ALA A 170 44.12 54.94 -13.31
CA ALA A 170 44.14 54.17 -14.55
C ALA A 170 45.33 54.59 -15.42
N VAL A 171 45.69 55.88 -15.41
CA VAL A 171 46.83 56.42 -16.16
C VAL A 171 47.47 57.59 -15.42
N ASN A 172 48.80 57.68 -15.46
CA ASN A 172 49.59 58.85 -15.09
C ASN A 172 50.62 59.12 -16.20
N ALA A 173 50.46 60.21 -16.93
CA ALA A 173 51.40 60.63 -17.96
C ALA A 173 52.38 61.69 -17.40
N ARG A 174 53.69 61.47 -17.60
CA ARG A 174 54.81 62.41 -17.37
C ARG A 174 55.08 62.85 -15.90
N THR A 175 54.75 62.02 -14.91
CA THR A 175 55.29 62.15 -13.55
C THR A 175 56.39 61.10 -13.32
N GLU A 176 57.67 61.47 -13.37
CA GLU A 176 58.78 60.54 -13.12
C GLU A 176 58.83 60.11 -11.64
N GLY A 177 58.88 58.79 -11.38
CA GLY A 177 59.05 58.21 -10.04
C GLY A 177 57.78 57.81 -9.26
N PHE A 178 56.58 57.89 -9.86
CA PHE A 178 55.31 57.44 -9.25
C PHE A 178 54.75 56.21 -9.98
N ASP A 179 54.44 55.14 -9.26
CA ASP A 179 53.76 53.96 -9.81
C ASP A 179 52.23 54.14 -9.71
N PRO A 180 51.51 54.35 -10.82
CA PRO A 180 50.06 54.53 -10.81
C PRO A 180 49.29 53.33 -10.26
N HIS A 181 49.85 52.12 -10.26
CA HIS A 181 49.16 50.95 -9.71
C HIS A 181 49.31 50.78 -8.19
N SER A 182 50.15 51.59 -7.53
CA SER A 182 50.44 51.48 -6.10
C SER A 182 49.48 52.25 -5.18
N ALA A 183 48.65 53.14 -5.72
CA ALA A 183 47.77 54.03 -4.96
C ALA A 183 46.28 53.76 -5.23
N VAL A 184 45.61 53.09 -4.30
CA VAL A 184 44.15 52.96 -4.24
C VAL A 184 43.61 53.89 -3.16
N LEU A 185 42.68 54.77 -3.52
CA LEU A 185 42.21 55.86 -2.68
C LEU A 185 40.73 55.71 -2.38
N PRO A 186 40.23 56.04 -1.18
CA PRO A 186 38.81 55.88 -0.83
C PRO A 186 37.94 56.98 -1.46
N PHE A 187 37.02 56.65 -2.36
CA PHE A 187 36.16 57.65 -3.03
C PHE A 187 35.19 58.29 -2.03
N ASP A 188 35.56 59.44 -1.48
CA ASP A 188 34.80 60.18 -0.49
C ASP A 188 35.05 61.69 -0.57
N GLU A 189 34.34 62.48 0.24
CA GLU A 189 34.44 63.95 0.27
C GLU A 189 35.86 64.48 0.53
N ARG A 190 36.80 63.65 1.04
CA ARG A 190 38.19 64.06 1.27
C ARG A 190 38.98 64.21 -0.02
N ALA A 191 38.54 63.61 -1.13
CA ALA A 191 39.10 63.87 -2.46
C ALA A 191 38.76 65.29 -2.98
N GLY A 192 37.92 66.04 -2.25
CA GLY A 192 37.61 67.44 -2.50
C GLY A 192 36.98 67.63 -3.87
N ILE A 193 37.60 68.47 -4.69
CA ILE A 193 37.10 68.84 -6.02
C ILE A 193 37.05 67.65 -7.01
N ILE A 194 37.83 66.59 -6.80
CA ILE A 194 37.74 65.35 -7.59
C ILE A 194 36.42 64.63 -7.31
N TYR A 195 36.07 64.49 -6.03
CA TYR A 195 34.79 63.91 -5.62
C TYR A 195 33.62 64.74 -6.11
N LYS A 196 33.70 66.07 -5.98
CA LYS A 196 32.67 67.00 -6.49
C LYS A 196 32.52 66.92 -8.01
N CYS A 197 33.61 66.86 -8.76
CA CYS A 197 33.60 66.67 -10.21
C CYS A 197 32.84 65.41 -10.63
N MET A 198 33.09 64.28 -9.95
CA MET A 198 32.44 63.01 -10.26
C MET A 198 30.99 62.93 -9.81
N VAL A 199 30.65 63.47 -8.64
CA VAL A 199 29.28 63.44 -8.08
C VAL A 199 28.37 64.45 -8.77
N GLU A 200 28.85 65.68 -9.01
CA GLU A 200 28.07 66.73 -9.68
C GLU A 200 28.03 66.56 -11.20
N LYS A 201 28.86 65.66 -11.76
CA LYS A 201 28.92 65.32 -13.19
C LYS A 201 29.18 66.54 -14.06
N LYS A 202 29.97 67.49 -13.56
CA LYS A 202 30.34 68.74 -14.22
C LYS A 202 31.85 68.91 -14.20
N PRO A 203 32.45 69.42 -15.29
CA PRO A 203 33.87 69.69 -15.30
C PRO A 203 34.20 70.98 -14.54
N PHE A 204 35.40 71.04 -14.00
CA PHE A 204 35.90 72.17 -13.23
C PHE A 204 37.22 72.68 -13.83
N LEU A 205 37.28 73.99 -14.13
CA LEU A 205 38.51 74.71 -14.45
C LEU A 205 38.95 75.47 -13.20
N VAL A 206 40.08 75.07 -12.62
CA VAL A 206 40.59 75.65 -11.37
C VAL A 206 41.82 76.50 -11.68
N GLU A 207 41.72 77.81 -11.47
CA GLU A 207 42.83 78.75 -11.69
C GLU A 207 43.75 78.90 -10.47
N ASP A 208 43.19 78.99 -9.26
CA ASP A 208 43.93 78.92 -7.99
C ASP A 208 43.10 78.15 -6.95
N MET A 209 43.59 76.99 -6.54
CA MET A 209 42.92 76.15 -5.55
C MET A 209 42.69 76.86 -4.20
N ARG A 210 43.46 77.92 -3.87
CA ARG A 210 43.33 78.64 -2.59
C ARG A 210 42.11 79.55 -2.50
N SER A 211 41.53 79.95 -3.63
CA SER A 211 40.31 80.76 -3.66
C SER A 211 39.03 79.93 -3.51
N TYR A 212 39.14 78.60 -3.63
CA TYR A 212 38.01 77.69 -3.50
C TYR A 212 37.68 77.41 -2.02
N PRO A 213 36.39 77.25 -1.68
CA PRO A 213 35.94 76.90 -0.34
C PRO A 213 36.61 75.62 0.19
N THR A 214 36.76 75.50 1.52
CA THR A 214 37.43 74.37 2.21
C THR A 214 36.82 72.99 1.92
N GLU A 215 35.60 72.94 1.39
CA GLU A 215 34.91 71.70 0.95
C GLU A 215 35.40 71.18 -0.42
N TYR A 216 35.98 72.03 -1.27
CA TYR A 216 36.58 71.63 -2.55
C TYR A 216 38.06 71.25 -2.39
N GLN A 217 38.68 71.63 -1.27
CA GLN A 217 40.10 71.38 -1.03
C GLN A 217 40.37 69.89 -0.80
N ILE A 218 41.43 69.41 -1.44
CA ILE A 218 41.91 68.03 -1.31
C ILE A 218 42.49 67.85 0.11
N LYS A 219 42.03 66.83 0.83
CA LYS A 219 42.41 66.52 2.22
C LYS A 219 43.24 65.23 2.30
N PRO A 220 44.00 64.97 3.38
CA PRO A 220 44.72 63.71 3.56
C PRO A 220 43.84 62.47 3.42
N PRO A 221 44.28 61.41 2.70
CA PRO A 221 45.64 61.16 2.21
C PRO A 221 45.95 61.75 0.81
N TYR A 222 44.97 62.37 0.14
CA TYR A 222 45.10 62.80 -1.25
C TYR A 222 46.10 63.95 -1.46
N ASP A 223 46.26 64.81 -0.45
CA ASP A 223 47.19 65.96 -0.47
C ASP A 223 48.67 65.55 -0.48
N THR A 224 48.97 64.34 0.00
CA THR A 224 50.32 63.75 -0.01
C THR A 224 50.75 63.21 -1.38
N ILE A 225 49.80 63.06 -2.31
CA ILE A 225 50.01 62.45 -3.62
C ILE A 225 50.44 63.51 -4.61
N GLU A 226 51.70 63.46 -5.01
CA GLU A 226 52.31 64.49 -5.86
C GLU A 226 51.56 64.74 -7.19
N PRO A 227 51.04 63.70 -7.89
CA PRO A 227 50.20 63.89 -9.09
C PRO A 227 48.93 64.72 -8.88
N LEU A 228 48.35 64.74 -7.66
CA LEU A 228 47.12 65.49 -7.36
C LEU A 228 47.40 66.88 -6.79
N ARG A 229 48.68 67.20 -6.52
CA ARG A 229 49.12 68.44 -5.89
C ARG A 229 49.50 69.49 -6.92
N SER A 230 48.47 70.12 -7.50
CA SER A 230 48.59 71.19 -8.48
C SER A 230 47.76 72.42 -8.05
N LYS A 231 48.27 73.63 -8.31
CA LYS A 231 47.60 74.89 -7.91
C LYS A 231 46.50 75.31 -8.90
N SER A 232 46.67 74.92 -10.16
CA SER A 232 45.73 75.12 -11.26
C SER A 232 45.63 73.83 -12.06
N PHE A 233 44.41 73.36 -12.35
CA PHE A 233 44.17 72.15 -13.11
C PHE A 233 42.74 72.13 -13.68
N ILE A 234 42.52 71.29 -14.69
CA ILE A 234 41.18 70.97 -15.20
C ILE A 234 40.80 69.58 -14.72
N LEU A 235 39.59 69.44 -14.19
CA LEU A 235 38.96 68.15 -13.93
C LEU A 235 37.76 67.95 -14.83
N CYS A 236 37.68 66.80 -15.50
CA CYS A 236 36.55 66.45 -16.34
C CYS A 236 36.08 65.02 -16.07
N PRO A 237 34.79 64.78 -15.74
CA PRO A 237 34.32 63.45 -15.44
C PRO A 237 34.15 62.60 -16.72
N ILE A 238 34.39 61.29 -16.61
CA ILE A 238 34.08 60.31 -17.65
C ILE A 238 32.70 59.75 -17.33
N ILE A 239 31.71 60.00 -18.19
CA ILE A 239 30.32 59.64 -17.93
C ILE A 239 29.87 58.53 -18.89
N ILE A 240 29.49 57.37 -18.36
CA ILE A 240 28.92 56.26 -19.12
C ILE A 240 27.48 56.05 -18.66
N LYS A 241 26.51 56.13 -19.61
CA LYS A 241 25.08 55.95 -19.35
C LYS A 241 24.52 56.78 -18.16
N GLY A 242 25.06 57.98 -17.98
CA GLY A 242 24.63 58.90 -16.92
C GLY A 242 25.35 58.70 -15.58
N GLU A 243 26.21 57.70 -15.42
CA GLU A 243 27.04 57.51 -14.24
C GLU A 243 28.49 57.92 -14.47
N SER A 244 29.10 58.55 -13.46
CA SER A 244 30.51 58.95 -13.51
C SER A 244 31.38 57.75 -13.15
N VAL A 245 32.15 57.26 -14.13
CA VAL A 245 33.01 56.07 -13.98
C VAL A 245 34.47 56.44 -13.68
N GLY A 246 34.84 57.71 -13.86
CA GLY A 246 36.18 58.21 -13.62
C GLY A 246 36.30 59.71 -13.82
N VAL A 247 37.51 60.25 -13.67
CA VAL A 247 37.82 61.66 -13.89
C VAL A 247 39.18 61.81 -14.58
N PHE A 248 39.22 62.70 -15.58
CA PHE A 248 40.44 63.26 -16.15
C PHE A 248 40.90 64.44 -15.30
N GLY A 249 42.17 64.45 -14.90
CA GLY A 249 42.84 65.59 -14.30
C GLY A 249 44.04 66.00 -15.14
N VAL A 250 44.06 67.24 -15.62
CA VAL A 250 45.19 67.77 -16.38
C VAL A 250 45.75 69.04 -15.75
N ASP A 251 47.07 69.16 -15.72
CA ASP A 251 47.75 70.33 -15.19
C ASP A 251 49.05 70.69 -15.92
N ASN A 252 49.48 71.95 -15.73
CA ASN A 252 50.68 72.55 -16.31
C ASN A 252 51.61 73.10 -15.21
N LYS A 253 51.99 72.24 -14.26
CA LYS A 253 52.70 72.61 -13.03
C LYS A 253 54.05 73.30 -13.23
N HIS A 254 54.84 72.93 -14.24
CA HIS A 254 56.19 73.44 -14.46
C HIS A 254 56.21 74.61 -15.44
N SER A 255 55.45 74.55 -16.54
CA SER A 255 55.37 75.65 -17.52
C SER A 255 54.59 76.86 -17.02
N LYS A 256 53.75 76.73 -15.99
CA LYS A 256 52.88 77.80 -15.43
C LYS A 256 52.01 78.49 -16.49
N ARG A 257 51.71 77.82 -17.61
CA ARG A 257 50.77 78.32 -18.62
C ARG A 257 49.37 78.35 -18.01
N PRO A 258 48.65 79.50 -18.03
CA PRO A 258 47.29 79.58 -17.54
C PRO A 258 46.37 78.70 -18.41
N LEU A 259 45.54 77.90 -17.75
CA LEU A 259 44.50 77.06 -18.38
C LEU A 259 43.30 77.94 -18.71
N ASN A 260 42.65 77.71 -19.87
CA ASN A 260 41.51 78.51 -20.32
C ASN A 260 40.27 77.64 -20.65
N ASP A 261 39.15 78.26 -21.01
CA ASP A 261 37.91 77.52 -21.34
C ASP A 261 38.05 76.62 -22.58
N SER A 262 38.88 76.99 -23.55
CA SER A 262 39.15 76.14 -24.74
C SER A 262 39.92 74.87 -24.38
N ASP A 263 40.77 74.93 -23.35
CA ASP A 263 41.49 73.80 -22.80
C ASP A 263 40.52 72.80 -22.14
N LEU A 264 39.49 73.33 -21.44
CA LEU A 264 38.44 72.54 -20.82
C LEU A 264 37.56 71.78 -21.83
N ASP A 265 37.14 72.44 -22.91
CA ASP A 265 36.34 71.80 -23.98
C ASP A 265 37.08 70.62 -24.64
N THR A 266 38.41 70.72 -24.72
CA THR A 266 39.21 69.67 -25.33
C THR A 266 39.35 68.45 -24.42
N VAL A 267 39.53 68.65 -23.11
CA VAL A 267 39.54 67.54 -22.13
C VAL A 267 38.18 66.84 -22.12
N LYS A 268 37.08 67.59 -22.23
CA LYS A 268 35.73 67.04 -22.33
C LYS A 268 35.56 66.13 -23.56
N LEU A 269 36.06 66.54 -24.71
CA LEU A 269 35.98 65.75 -25.94
C LEU A 269 36.70 64.39 -25.81
N PHE A 270 37.86 64.35 -25.15
CA PHE A 270 38.57 63.09 -24.86
C PHE A 270 37.86 62.23 -23.80
N ALA A 271 37.23 62.86 -22.81
CA ALA A 271 36.43 62.15 -21.81
C ALA A 271 35.21 61.46 -22.43
N ASP A 272 34.51 62.13 -23.35
CA ASP A 272 33.38 61.56 -24.09
C ASP A 272 33.83 60.41 -25.02
N GLN A 273 34.99 60.55 -25.66
CA GLN A 273 35.56 59.50 -26.52
C GLN A 273 35.97 58.25 -25.73
N ALA A 274 36.53 58.43 -24.53
CA ALA A 274 36.84 57.34 -23.63
C ALA A 274 35.56 56.62 -23.18
N ALA A 275 34.52 57.37 -22.80
CA ALA A 275 33.23 56.82 -22.38
C ALA A 275 32.54 55.97 -23.46
N SER A 276 32.54 56.45 -24.70
CA SER A 276 31.96 55.72 -25.85
C SER A 276 32.67 54.38 -26.10
N SER A 277 34.01 54.39 -26.09
CA SER A 277 34.83 53.19 -26.35
C SER A 277 34.70 52.15 -25.23
N LEU A 278 34.69 52.60 -23.96
CA LEU A 278 34.44 51.73 -22.80
C LEU A 278 33.05 51.08 -22.83
N THR A 279 32.03 51.82 -23.28
CA THR A 279 30.67 51.27 -23.43
C THR A 279 30.61 50.13 -24.45
N ARG A 280 31.31 50.28 -25.58
CA ARG A 280 31.39 49.24 -26.61
C ARG A 280 32.08 47.97 -26.10
N ILE A 281 33.21 48.11 -25.41
CA ILE A 281 34.00 46.98 -24.88
C ILE A 281 33.15 46.16 -23.90
N ASN A 282 32.40 46.80 -23.02
CA ASN A 282 31.53 46.12 -22.07
C ASN A 282 30.38 45.35 -22.76
N LEU A 283 29.85 45.86 -23.88
CA LEU A 283 28.79 45.20 -24.64
C LEU A 283 29.27 43.87 -25.24
N VAL A 284 30.45 43.86 -25.85
CA VAL A 284 31.03 42.67 -26.51
C VAL A 284 31.31 41.55 -25.50
N LYS A 285 31.88 41.89 -24.33
CA LYS A 285 32.17 40.90 -23.27
C LYS A 285 30.90 40.24 -22.71
N SER A 286 29.78 40.98 -22.69
CA SER A 286 28.50 40.48 -22.20
C SER A 286 27.86 39.46 -23.16
N ILE A 287 28.03 39.67 -24.48
CA ILE A 287 27.54 38.76 -25.53
C ILE A 287 28.26 37.39 -25.45
N ASP A 288 29.58 37.39 -25.26
CA ASP A 288 30.37 36.15 -25.16
C ASP A 288 30.03 35.32 -23.90
N THR A 289 29.63 35.98 -22.81
CA THR A 289 29.21 35.28 -21.58
C THR A 289 27.82 34.65 -21.75
N LEU A 290 26.88 35.41 -22.33
CA LEU A 290 25.50 34.95 -22.55
C LEU A 290 25.43 33.74 -23.50
N THR A 291 26.24 33.73 -24.56
CA THR A 291 26.28 32.62 -25.52
C THR A 291 26.74 31.31 -24.89
N LEU A 292 27.72 31.37 -23.99
CA LEU A 292 28.26 30.19 -23.31
C LEU A 292 27.29 29.63 -22.24
N GLU A 293 26.64 30.50 -21.46
CA GLU A 293 25.59 30.08 -20.52
C GLU A 293 24.38 29.47 -21.22
N LEU A 294 23.99 30.02 -22.37
CA LEU A 294 22.89 29.51 -23.17
C LEU A 294 23.16 28.10 -23.71
N GLY A 295 24.38 27.82 -24.17
CA GLY A 295 24.79 26.48 -24.60
C GLY A 295 24.71 25.44 -23.47
N ASN A 296 25.20 25.81 -22.27
CA ASN A 296 25.21 24.92 -21.10
C ASN A 296 23.80 24.61 -20.58
N THR A 297 22.92 25.61 -20.53
CA THR A 297 21.52 25.44 -20.10
C THR A 297 20.73 24.52 -21.04
N PHE A 298 20.92 24.64 -22.36
CA PHE A 298 20.28 23.74 -23.32
C PHE A 298 20.80 22.29 -23.21
N ALA A 299 22.09 22.08 -22.98
CA ALA A 299 22.65 20.74 -22.77
C ALA A 299 22.06 20.07 -21.50
N ALA A 300 21.92 20.82 -20.41
CA ALA A 300 21.29 20.34 -19.18
C ALA A 300 19.80 19.96 -19.39
N LEU A 301 19.06 20.77 -20.16
CA LEU A 301 17.66 20.50 -20.47
C LEU A 301 17.46 19.24 -21.31
N LEU A 302 18.31 18.99 -22.31
CA LEU A 302 18.24 17.76 -23.11
C LEU A 302 18.50 16.51 -22.28
N LYS A 303 19.45 16.57 -21.33
CA LYS A 303 19.68 15.49 -20.37
C LYS A 303 18.44 15.25 -19.48
N ASN A 304 17.76 16.32 -19.07
CA ASN A 304 16.52 16.23 -18.29
C ASN A 304 15.35 15.62 -19.09
N ARG A 305 15.30 15.77 -20.42
CA ARG A 305 14.29 15.14 -21.30
C ARG A 305 14.33 13.63 -21.23
N GLU A 306 15.51 13.06 -21.41
CA GLU A 306 15.68 11.61 -21.36
C GLU A 306 15.34 11.06 -19.97
N SER A 307 15.78 11.77 -18.92
CA SER A 307 15.45 11.42 -17.53
C SER A 307 13.94 11.46 -17.28
N HIS A 308 13.24 12.52 -17.70
CA HIS A 308 11.79 12.63 -17.51
C HIS A 308 11.02 11.57 -18.29
N SER A 309 11.41 11.29 -19.53
CA SER A 309 10.79 10.25 -20.34
C SER A 309 10.90 8.88 -19.66
N LYS A 310 12.09 8.53 -19.14
CA LYS A 310 12.29 7.31 -18.34
C LYS A 310 11.40 7.28 -17.10
N THR A 311 11.28 8.38 -16.36
CA THR A 311 10.42 8.44 -15.17
C THR A 311 8.95 8.23 -15.50
N VAL A 312 8.45 8.82 -16.60
CA VAL A 312 7.06 8.63 -17.05
C VAL A 312 6.80 7.18 -17.46
N ILE A 313 7.73 6.54 -18.18
CA ILE A 313 7.61 5.11 -18.54
C ILE A 313 7.60 4.23 -17.29
N ASN A 314 8.50 4.49 -16.34
CA ASN A 314 8.55 3.72 -15.09
C ASN A 314 7.28 3.91 -14.25
N LEU A 315 6.77 5.15 -14.14
CA LEU A 315 5.51 5.46 -13.47
C LEU A 315 4.34 4.70 -14.11
N LYS A 316 4.27 4.68 -15.44
CA LYS A 316 3.25 3.90 -16.16
C LYS A 316 3.36 2.40 -15.84
N GLY A 317 4.58 1.84 -15.86
CA GLY A 317 4.81 0.44 -15.49
C GLY A 317 4.41 0.11 -14.05
N TYR A 318 4.67 1.03 -13.10
CA TYR A 318 4.23 0.86 -11.71
C TYR A 318 2.71 0.93 -11.56
N VAL A 319 2.04 1.82 -12.30
CA VAL A 319 0.57 1.93 -12.27
C VAL A 319 -0.10 0.71 -12.89
N ASP A 320 0.42 0.19 -14.00
CA ASP A 320 -0.09 -1.05 -14.59
C ASP A 320 0.14 -2.25 -13.64
N SER A 321 1.31 -2.35 -13.00
CA SER A 321 1.58 -3.37 -11.98
C SER A 321 0.67 -3.24 -10.75
N LEU A 322 0.34 -2.02 -10.32
CA LEU A 322 -0.60 -1.75 -9.24
C LEU A 322 -2.01 -2.23 -9.62
N SER A 323 -2.43 -2.00 -10.87
CA SER A 323 -3.72 -2.48 -11.39
C SER A 323 -3.81 -4.02 -11.39
N ASP A 324 -2.76 -4.71 -11.80
CA ASP A 324 -2.73 -6.18 -11.79
C ASP A 324 -2.75 -6.72 -10.35
N ASN A 325 -1.93 -6.14 -9.45
CA ASN A 325 -1.90 -6.56 -8.05
C ASN A 325 -3.23 -6.35 -7.35
N THR A 326 -3.90 -5.23 -7.60
CA THR A 326 -5.23 -4.96 -7.03
C THR A 326 -6.29 -5.91 -7.57
N ALA A 327 -6.24 -6.30 -8.85
CA ALA A 327 -7.11 -7.33 -9.40
C ALA A 327 -6.87 -8.70 -8.74
N HIS A 328 -5.60 -9.07 -8.50
CA HIS A 328 -5.26 -10.29 -7.77
C HIS A 328 -5.77 -10.27 -6.33
N ILE A 329 -5.63 -9.15 -5.62
CA ILE A 329 -6.15 -8.99 -4.26
C ILE A 329 -7.68 -9.10 -4.24
N ALA A 330 -8.37 -8.50 -5.21
CA ALA A 330 -9.83 -8.60 -5.31
C ALA A 330 -10.30 -10.05 -5.52
N GLY A 331 -9.66 -10.79 -6.43
CA GLY A 331 -9.98 -12.21 -6.64
C GLY A 331 -9.65 -13.08 -5.43
N ALA A 332 -8.55 -12.78 -4.72
CA ALA A 332 -8.22 -13.47 -3.47
C ALA A 332 -9.26 -13.18 -2.36
N ALA A 333 -9.75 -11.94 -2.27
CA ALA A 333 -10.80 -11.56 -1.31
C ALA A 333 -12.11 -12.32 -1.58
N GLU A 334 -12.50 -12.48 -2.84
CA GLU A 334 -13.68 -13.25 -3.24
C GLU A 334 -13.55 -14.74 -2.85
N ASN A 335 -12.41 -15.36 -3.13
CA ASN A 335 -12.13 -16.74 -2.72
C ASN A 335 -12.19 -16.91 -1.19
N VAL A 336 -11.66 -15.94 -0.45
CA VAL A 336 -11.72 -15.94 1.02
C VAL A 336 -13.17 -15.80 1.51
N MET A 337 -14.01 -14.99 0.86
CA MET A 337 -15.44 -14.91 1.20
C MET A 337 -16.17 -16.24 1.00
N THR A 338 -15.91 -16.95 -0.11
CA THR A 338 -16.49 -18.29 -0.32
C THR A 338 -16.06 -19.26 0.77
N ALA A 339 -14.76 -19.28 1.12
CA ALA A 339 -14.24 -20.14 2.18
C ALA A 339 -14.85 -19.82 3.57
N ILE A 340 -15.14 -18.53 3.84
CA ILE A 340 -15.82 -18.07 5.06
C ILE A 340 -17.26 -18.59 5.14
N ASP A 341 -18.00 -18.54 4.03
CA ASP A 341 -19.38 -19.02 3.99
C ASP A 341 -19.43 -20.54 4.15
N ASP A 342 -18.53 -21.29 3.51
CA ASP A 342 -18.38 -22.75 3.69
C ASP A 342 -18.00 -23.12 5.13
N THR A 343 -17.07 -22.38 5.73
CA THR A 343 -16.68 -22.56 7.13
C THR A 343 -17.85 -22.25 8.05
N SER A 344 -18.62 -21.19 7.78
CA SER A 344 -19.81 -20.83 8.57
C SER A 344 -20.86 -21.94 8.54
N ALA A 345 -21.12 -22.52 7.37
CA ALA A 345 -22.03 -23.64 7.22
C ALA A 345 -21.56 -24.86 8.03
N SER A 346 -20.28 -25.23 7.90
CA SER A 346 -19.67 -26.35 8.63
C SER A 346 -19.77 -26.17 10.15
N VAL A 347 -19.56 -24.94 10.64
CA VAL A 347 -19.66 -24.63 12.07
C VAL A 347 -21.12 -24.67 12.57
N GLY A 348 -22.07 -24.33 11.70
CA GLY A 348 -23.51 -24.53 11.94
C GLY A 348 -23.86 -26.01 12.12
N GLU A 349 -23.38 -26.88 11.23
CA GLU A 349 -23.56 -28.33 11.33
C GLU A 349 -22.95 -28.92 12.60
N ILE A 350 -21.73 -28.49 12.96
CA ILE A 350 -21.06 -28.88 14.21
C ILE A 350 -21.92 -28.47 15.42
N SER A 351 -22.53 -27.28 15.40
CA SER A 351 -23.38 -26.82 16.50
C SER A 351 -24.60 -27.72 16.69
N VAL A 352 -25.25 -28.13 15.59
CA VAL A 352 -26.38 -29.06 15.61
C VAL A 352 -25.95 -30.44 16.13
N ALA A 353 -24.80 -30.94 15.68
CA ALA A 353 -24.27 -32.22 16.14
C ALA A 353 -23.97 -32.23 17.65
N ILE A 354 -23.39 -31.15 18.19
CA ILE A 354 -23.13 -30.99 19.62
C ILE A 354 -24.44 -31.01 20.42
N GLU A 355 -25.47 -30.33 19.94
CA GLU A 355 -26.78 -30.33 20.59
C GLU A 355 -27.43 -31.72 20.60
N GLN A 356 -27.31 -32.47 19.50
CA GLN A 356 -27.77 -33.85 19.42
C GLN A 356 -27.00 -34.76 20.39
N VAL A 357 -25.68 -34.60 20.50
CA VAL A 357 -24.87 -35.33 21.49
C VAL A 357 -25.36 -35.02 22.90
N SER A 358 -25.65 -33.76 23.23
CA SER A 358 -26.18 -33.38 24.54
C SER A 358 -27.50 -34.11 24.86
N ARG A 359 -28.46 -34.13 23.92
CA ARG A 359 -29.74 -34.84 24.11
C ARG A 359 -29.54 -36.35 24.29
N ASN A 360 -28.60 -36.94 23.54
CA ASN A 360 -28.28 -38.36 23.68
C ASN A 360 -27.65 -38.67 25.05
N LEU A 361 -26.86 -37.76 25.61
CA LEU A 361 -26.29 -37.92 26.94
C LEU A 361 -27.36 -37.86 28.04
N ASP A 362 -28.37 -36.99 27.90
CA ASP A 362 -29.49 -36.94 28.84
C ASP A 362 -30.25 -38.28 28.87
N ALA A 363 -30.56 -38.83 27.69
CA ALA A 363 -31.21 -40.14 27.56
C ALA A 363 -30.32 -41.30 28.08
N LEU A 364 -29.00 -41.21 27.87
CA LEU A 364 -28.05 -42.19 28.40
C LEU A 364 -28.00 -42.12 29.93
N SER A 365 -28.03 -40.93 30.52
CA SER A 365 -28.07 -40.74 31.97
C SER A 365 -29.32 -41.37 32.60
N GLU A 366 -30.50 -41.18 31.98
CA GLU A 366 -31.73 -41.83 32.42
C GLU A 366 -31.64 -43.37 32.33
N THR A 367 -31.01 -43.87 31.26
CA THR A 367 -30.81 -45.31 31.06
C THR A 367 -29.86 -45.91 32.09
N VAL A 368 -28.79 -45.18 32.44
CA VAL A 368 -27.85 -45.56 33.51
C VAL A 368 -28.57 -45.64 34.85
N GLU A 369 -29.38 -44.63 35.21
CA GLU A 369 -30.16 -44.62 36.45
C GLU A 369 -31.11 -45.83 36.55
N LYS A 370 -31.88 -46.08 35.49
CA LYS A 370 -32.76 -47.27 35.42
C LYS A 370 -31.98 -48.58 35.52
N SER A 371 -30.78 -48.64 34.94
CA SER A 371 -29.93 -49.83 34.99
C SER A 371 -29.41 -50.08 36.40
N VAL A 372 -29.05 -49.02 37.15
CA VAL A 372 -28.67 -49.14 38.57
C VAL A 372 -29.83 -49.71 39.38
N SER A 373 -31.04 -49.15 39.27
CA SER A 373 -32.22 -49.65 39.99
C SER A 373 -32.54 -51.11 39.65
N ALA A 374 -32.43 -51.50 38.37
CA ALA A 374 -32.62 -52.88 37.96
C ALA A 374 -31.58 -53.83 38.57
N MET A 375 -30.31 -53.41 38.68
CA MET A 375 -29.27 -54.21 39.34
C MET A 375 -29.50 -54.34 40.84
N GLU A 376 -30.00 -53.31 41.52
CA GLU A 376 -30.39 -53.39 42.93
C GLU A 376 -31.52 -54.39 43.15
N GLU A 377 -32.54 -54.39 42.27
CA GLU A 377 -33.65 -55.34 42.32
C GLU A 377 -33.19 -56.78 42.06
N ILE A 378 -32.31 -57.00 41.07
CA ILE A 378 -31.71 -58.30 40.81
C ILE A 378 -30.93 -58.78 42.04
N ASN A 379 -30.12 -57.91 42.66
CA ASN A 379 -29.34 -58.25 43.84
C ASN A 379 -30.24 -58.67 45.03
N ALA A 380 -31.34 -57.95 45.26
CA ALA A 380 -32.33 -58.32 46.27
C ALA A 380 -33.02 -59.67 45.96
N THR A 381 -33.28 -59.93 44.67
CA THR A 381 -33.86 -61.19 44.21
C THR A 381 -32.90 -62.36 44.42
N LEU A 382 -31.60 -62.18 44.12
CA LEU A 382 -30.57 -63.21 44.37
C LEU A 382 -30.48 -63.58 45.84
N PHE A 383 -30.53 -62.60 46.75
CA PHE A 383 -30.54 -62.87 48.19
C PHE A 383 -31.77 -63.69 48.62
N THR A 384 -32.92 -63.42 48.01
CA THR A 384 -34.15 -64.18 48.24
C THR A 384 -34.04 -65.61 47.71
N VAL A 385 -33.45 -65.80 46.52
CA VAL A 385 -33.19 -67.13 45.93
C VAL A 385 -32.22 -67.93 46.79
N GLU A 386 -31.14 -67.32 47.27
CA GLU A 386 -30.18 -67.95 48.19
C GLU A 386 -30.88 -68.45 49.46
N LYS A 387 -31.66 -67.57 50.11
CA LYS A 387 -32.45 -67.93 51.30
C LYS A 387 -33.42 -69.09 51.03
N ASN A 388 -34.16 -69.02 49.93
CA ASN A 388 -35.12 -70.07 49.55
C ASN A 388 -34.42 -71.41 49.26
N THR A 389 -33.21 -71.36 48.71
CA THR A 389 -32.40 -72.54 48.43
C THR A 389 -31.97 -73.23 49.72
N VAL A 390 -31.53 -72.48 50.73
CA VAL A 390 -31.18 -73.00 52.06
C VAL A 390 -32.40 -73.66 52.73
N VAL A 391 -33.57 -73.01 52.67
CA VAL A 391 -34.81 -73.57 53.21
C VAL A 391 -35.21 -74.85 52.48
N SER A 392 -35.16 -74.86 51.15
CA SER A 392 -35.52 -76.02 50.32
C SER A 392 -34.60 -77.22 50.58
N HIS A 393 -33.29 -76.96 50.74
CA HIS A 393 -32.33 -77.99 51.10
C HIS A 393 -32.65 -78.61 52.47
N LYS A 394 -32.96 -77.77 53.46
CA LYS A 394 -33.36 -78.22 54.80
C LYS A 394 -34.63 -79.06 54.78
N VAL A 395 -35.67 -78.62 54.05
CA VAL A 395 -36.93 -79.36 53.93
C VAL A 395 -36.70 -80.73 53.27
N SER A 396 -35.91 -80.77 52.19
CA SER A 396 -35.57 -82.04 51.53
C SER A 396 -34.83 -82.98 52.48
N SER A 397 -33.83 -82.48 53.21
CA SER A 397 -33.12 -83.25 54.24
C SER A 397 -34.06 -83.79 55.33
N GLN A 398 -35.07 -83.03 55.76
CA GLN A 398 -36.09 -83.50 56.71
C GLN A 398 -36.98 -84.59 56.11
N VAL A 399 -37.43 -84.44 54.87
CA VAL A 399 -38.21 -85.47 54.16
C VAL A 399 -37.40 -86.76 54.03
N LYS A 400 -36.10 -86.68 53.72
CA LYS A 400 -35.20 -87.83 53.65
C LYS A 400 -35.15 -88.57 55.00
N SER A 401 -34.85 -87.85 56.08
CA SER A 401 -34.79 -88.42 57.43
C SER A 401 -36.12 -89.09 57.84
N GLN A 402 -37.25 -88.47 57.50
CA GLN A 402 -38.57 -89.03 57.79
C GLN A 402 -38.87 -90.28 56.94
N ALA A 403 -38.48 -90.30 55.67
CA ALA A 403 -38.63 -91.45 54.79
C ALA A 403 -37.74 -92.62 55.22
N ASP A 404 -36.48 -92.37 55.60
CA ASP A 404 -35.55 -93.37 56.15
C ASP A 404 -36.15 -94.03 57.40
N ARG A 405 -36.65 -93.21 58.35
CA ARG A 405 -37.33 -93.70 59.55
C ARG A 405 -38.58 -94.51 59.21
N SER A 406 -39.38 -94.05 58.25
CA SER A 406 -40.60 -94.75 57.82
C SER A 406 -40.28 -96.09 57.14
N SER A 407 -39.18 -96.16 56.38
CA SER A 407 -38.70 -97.39 55.75
C SER A 407 -38.36 -98.44 56.81
N ALA A 408 -37.63 -98.04 57.86
CA ALA A 408 -37.30 -98.94 58.97
C ALA A 408 -38.55 -99.50 59.68
N ILE A 409 -39.57 -98.65 59.90
CA ILE A 409 -40.83 -99.07 60.52
C ILE A 409 -41.59 -100.07 59.62
N VAL A 410 -41.58 -99.85 58.30
CA VAL A 410 -42.22 -100.76 57.34
C VAL A 410 -41.48 -102.10 57.29
N GLU A 411 -40.15 -102.11 57.29
CA GLU A 411 -39.35 -103.33 57.36
C GLU A 411 -39.65 -104.13 58.64
N GLU A 412 -39.72 -103.48 59.79
CA GLU A 412 -40.11 -104.10 61.07
C GLU A 412 -41.54 -104.65 61.04
N THR A 413 -42.47 -103.94 60.39
CA THR A 413 -43.86 -104.37 60.23
C THR A 413 -43.96 -105.62 59.34
N ILE A 414 -43.19 -105.67 58.24
CA ILE A 414 -43.12 -106.84 57.36
C ILE A 414 -42.55 -108.04 58.11
N ALA A 415 -41.48 -107.85 58.90
CA ALA A 415 -40.90 -108.91 59.73
C ALA A 415 -41.91 -109.45 60.74
N SER A 416 -42.63 -108.56 61.43
CA SER A 416 -43.69 -108.93 62.39
C SER A 416 -44.84 -109.70 61.72
N LEU A 417 -45.25 -109.32 60.51
CA LEU A 417 -46.26 -110.05 59.74
C LEU A 417 -45.78 -111.44 59.31
N ALA A 418 -44.49 -111.60 58.99
CA ALA A 418 -43.90 -112.91 58.70
C ALA A 418 -43.92 -113.83 59.93
N GLU A 419 -43.67 -113.30 61.13
CA GLU A 419 -43.82 -114.04 62.38
C GLU A 419 -45.28 -114.46 62.64
N ILE A 420 -46.24 -113.55 62.41
CA ILE A 420 -47.67 -113.85 62.50
C ILE A 420 -48.05 -114.95 61.50
N GLN A 421 -47.55 -114.89 60.26
CA GLN A 421 -47.80 -115.92 59.25
C GLN A 421 -47.37 -117.30 59.74
N ASN A 422 -46.18 -117.41 60.34
CA ASN A 422 -45.69 -118.65 60.93
C ASN A 422 -46.58 -119.14 62.09
N SER A 423 -47.01 -118.24 62.97
CA SER A 423 -47.94 -118.55 64.07
C SER A 423 -49.31 -119.06 63.58
N VAL A 424 -49.83 -118.47 62.52
CA VAL A 424 -51.07 -118.88 61.85
C VAL A 424 -50.92 -120.28 61.24
N GLU A 425 -49.79 -120.59 60.60
CA GLU A 425 -49.51 -121.93 60.07
C GLU A 425 -49.41 -123.00 61.15
N LEU A 426 -48.75 -122.69 62.28
CA LEU A 426 -48.69 -123.58 63.44
C LEU A 426 -50.09 -123.83 64.04
N SER A 427 -50.91 -122.77 64.12
CA SER A 427 -52.29 -122.85 64.61
C SER A 427 -53.17 -123.72 63.70
N TYR A 428 -53.04 -123.53 62.37
CA TYR A 428 -53.74 -124.35 61.38
C TYR A 428 -53.38 -125.84 61.52
N ALA A 429 -52.08 -126.15 61.66
CA ALA A 429 -51.62 -127.51 61.87
C ALA A 429 -52.14 -128.11 63.19
N GLY A 430 -52.23 -127.31 64.25
CA GLY A 430 -52.82 -127.70 65.53
C GLY A 430 -54.30 -128.06 65.43
N ILE A 431 -55.10 -127.21 64.79
CA ILE A 431 -56.53 -127.44 64.56
C ILE A 431 -56.76 -128.67 63.69
N LYS A 432 -55.93 -128.87 62.65
CA LYS A 432 -56.00 -130.06 61.80
C LYS A 432 -55.77 -131.35 62.61
N ARG A 433 -54.75 -131.37 63.48
CA ARG A 433 -54.50 -132.51 64.38
C ARG A 433 -55.66 -132.75 65.36
N LEU A 434 -56.29 -131.68 65.86
CA LEU A 434 -57.47 -131.80 66.71
C LEU A 434 -58.63 -132.46 65.95
N ALA A 435 -58.93 -132.01 64.73
CA ALA A 435 -59.96 -132.59 63.88
C ALA A 435 -59.70 -134.07 63.57
N GLU A 436 -58.45 -134.45 63.26
CA GLU A 436 -58.05 -135.84 63.03
C GLU A 436 -58.22 -136.70 64.30
N ASN A 437 -57.82 -136.19 65.47
CA ASN A 437 -57.99 -136.90 66.74
C ASN A 437 -59.46 -137.04 67.13
N SER A 438 -60.29 -136.02 66.93
CA SER A 438 -61.74 -136.09 67.18
C SER A 438 -62.41 -137.13 66.30
N SER A 439 -62.06 -137.21 65.00
CA SER A 439 -62.56 -138.26 64.10
C SER A 439 -62.13 -139.67 64.53
N ARG A 440 -60.92 -139.83 65.09
CA ARG A 440 -60.49 -141.11 65.68
C ARG A 440 -61.32 -141.48 66.91
N ILE A 441 -61.64 -140.50 67.77
CA ILE A 441 -62.50 -140.71 68.95
C ILE A 441 -63.91 -141.10 68.51
N GLU A 442 -64.49 -140.43 67.52
CA GLU A 442 -65.78 -140.78 66.91
C GLU A 442 -65.82 -142.25 66.49
N GLY A 443 -64.77 -142.73 65.80
CA GLY A 443 -64.64 -144.14 65.42
C GLY A 443 -64.59 -145.10 66.62
N ILE A 444 -63.87 -144.75 67.69
CA ILE A 444 -63.82 -145.55 68.92
C ILE A 444 -65.19 -145.57 69.62
N VAL A 445 -65.84 -144.42 69.76
CA VAL A 445 -67.17 -144.30 70.38
C VAL A 445 -68.21 -145.09 69.60
N GLY A 446 -68.13 -145.10 68.26
CA GLY A 446 -68.94 -145.97 67.41
C GLY A 446 -68.77 -147.46 67.73
N VAL A 447 -67.53 -147.93 67.87
CA VAL A 447 -67.25 -149.33 68.27
C VAL A 447 -67.79 -149.63 69.67
N ILE A 448 -67.63 -148.71 70.63
CA ILE A 448 -68.17 -148.89 71.99
C ILE A 448 -69.70 -148.95 71.97
N ASN A 449 -70.37 -148.08 71.21
CA ASN A 449 -71.82 -148.11 71.05
C ASN A 449 -72.29 -149.44 70.43
N ASP A 450 -71.57 -149.97 69.45
CA ASP A 450 -71.85 -151.28 68.85
C ASP A 450 -71.65 -152.45 69.84
N ILE A 451 -70.55 -152.43 70.60
CA ILE A 451 -70.32 -153.40 71.69
C ILE A 451 -71.46 -153.32 72.71
N THR A 452 -71.83 -152.11 73.10
CA THR A 452 -72.90 -151.86 74.06
C THR A 452 -74.24 -152.37 73.55
N LYS A 453 -74.61 -152.13 72.29
CA LYS A 453 -75.83 -152.73 71.70
C LYS A 453 -75.79 -154.25 71.73
N ARG A 454 -74.65 -154.87 71.43
CA ARG A 454 -74.46 -156.33 71.51
C ARG A 454 -74.57 -156.84 72.95
N THR A 455 -73.95 -156.15 73.91
CA THR A 455 -74.02 -156.49 75.34
C THR A 455 -75.44 -156.37 75.88
N ASN A 456 -76.19 -155.33 75.51
CA ASN A 456 -77.60 -155.19 75.87
C ASN A 456 -78.44 -156.35 75.31
N LEU A 457 -78.19 -156.78 74.06
CA LEU A 457 -78.88 -157.94 73.47
C LEU A 457 -78.49 -159.26 74.12
N LEU A 458 -77.20 -159.46 74.44
CA LEU A 458 -76.71 -160.64 75.17
C LEU A 458 -77.29 -160.72 76.58
N ALA A 459 -77.31 -159.60 77.29
CA ALA A 459 -77.88 -159.47 78.62
C ALA A 459 -79.39 -159.71 78.60
N LEU A 460 -80.11 -159.16 77.62
CA LEU A 460 -81.53 -159.44 77.41
C LEU A 460 -81.79 -160.94 77.19
N ASN A 461 -81.01 -161.59 76.33
CA ASN A 461 -81.12 -163.03 76.10
C ASN A 461 -80.82 -163.83 77.38
N ALA A 462 -79.83 -163.42 78.16
CA ALA A 462 -79.50 -164.04 79.45
C ALA A 462 -80.62 -163.86 80.49
N SER A 463 -81.23 -162.66 80.60
CA SER A 463 -82.39 -162.40 81.46
C SER A 463 -83.59 -163.26 81.06
N ILE A 464 -83.85 -163.43 79.75
CA ILE A 464 -84.92 -164.31 79.25
C ILE A 464 -84.66 -165.77 79.65
N ILE A 465 -83.45 -166.29 79.43
CA ILE A 465 -83.09 -167.67 79.80
C ILE A 465 -83.14 -167.87 81.32
N ALA A 466 -82.69 -166.88 82.11
CA ALA A 466 -82.76 -166.92 83.56
C ALA A 466 -84.22 -166.93 84.08
N ALA A 467 -85.12 -166.16 83.46
CA ALA A 467 -86.54 -166.21 83.75
C ALA A 467 -87.16 -167.57 83.35
N GLN A 468 -86.67 -168.16 82.25
CA GLN A 468 -87.11 -169.47 81.74
C GLN A 468 -86.67 -170.63 82.65
N ALA A 469 -85.56 -170.50 83.38
CA ALA A 469 -85.04 -171.48 84.34
C ALA A 469 -85.72 -171.43 85.74
N GLY A 470 -86.70 -170.56 85.96
CA GLY A 470 -87.50 -170.50 87.20
C GLY A 470 -86.67 -170.13 88.44
N GLU A 471 -86.90 -170.79 89.58
CA GLU A 471 -86.19 -170.48 90.84
C GLU A 471 -84.66 -170.66 90.74
N TYR A 472 -84.18 -171.62 89.94
CA TYR A 472 -82.75 -171.89 89.77
C TYR A 472 -82.02 -170.80 88.96
N GLY A 473 -82.75 -169.99 88.16
CA GLY A 473 -82.20 -168.90 87.35
C GLY A 473 -82.24 -167.52 88.01
N LYS A 474 -82.90 -167.38 89.18
CA LYS A 474 -83.22 -166.09 89.80
C LYS A 474 -81.98 -165.23 90.09
N SER A 475 -80.90 -165.82 90.62
CA SER A 475 -79.64 -165.13 90.87
C SER A 475 -78.93 -164.69 89.58
N PHE A 476 -79.05 -165.47 88.50
CA PHE A 476 -78.50 -165.11 87.18
C PHE A 476 -79.31 -164.01 86.49
N GLY A 477 -80.64 -163.99 86.68
CA GLY A 477 -81.52 -162.98 86.11
C GLY A 477 -81.22 -161.58 86.64
N VAL A 478 -80.96 -161.45 87.95
CA VAL A 478 -80.57 -160.15 88.57
C VAL A 478 -79.26 -159.63 87.97
N VAL A 479 -78.26 -160.50 87.76
CA VAL A 479 -76.98 -160.11 87.15
C VAL A 479 -77.18 -159.71 85.67
N ALA A 480 -78.01 -160.44 84.93
CA ALA A 480 -78.30 -160.14 83.53
C ALA A 480 -79.05 -158.80 83.37
N ASP A 481 -80.01 -158.49 84.25
CA ASP A 481 -80.71 -157.20 84.25
C ASP A 481 -79.78 -156.04 84.65
N GLU A 482 -78.84 -156.27 85.58
CA GLU A 482 -77.82 -155.27 85.94
C GLU A 482 -76.86 -154.99 84.77
N ILE A 483 -76.38 -156.04 84.07
CA ILE A 483 -75.55 -155.89 82.86
C ILE A 483 -76.32 -155.14 81.77
N ARG A 484 -77.62 -155.42 81.61
CA ARG A 484 -78.49 -154.72 80.66
C ARG A 484 -78.61 -153.24 81.01
N ASN A 485 -78.85 -152.91 82.27
CA ASN A 485 -78.95 -151.53 82.75
C ASN A 485 -77.61 -150.77 82.54
N LEU A 486 -76.49 -151.41 82.91
CA LEU A 486 -75.15 -150.85 82.70
C LEU A 486 -74.84 -150.62 81.22
N SER A 487 -75.33 -151.52 80.35
CA SER A 487 -75.24 -151.37 78.91
C SER A 487 -76.10 -150.22 78.39
N LEU A 488 -77.33 -150.04 78.86
CA LEU A 488 -78.15 -148.89 78.47
C LEU A 488 -77.54 -147.56 78.91
N GLN A 489 -77.02 -147.48 80.14
CA GLN A 489 -76.29 -146.33 80.65
C GLN A 489 -75.03 -146.04 79.82
N THR A 490 -74.24 -147.07 79.50
CA THR A 490 -73.06 -146.92 78.62
C THR A 490 -73.45 -146.40 77.25
N GLY A 491 -74.59 -146.86 76.70
CA GLY A 491 -75.11 -146.43 75.40
C GLY A 491 -75.49 -144.95 75.41
N GLN A 492 -76.18 -144.51 76.46
CA GLN A 492 -76.51 -143.10 76.67
C GLN A 492 -75.23 -142.24 76.76
N SER A 493 -74.26 -142.63 77.59
CA SER A 493 -73.00 -141.90 77.71
C SER A 493 -72.21 -141.86 76.39
N THR A 494 -72.21 -142.94 75.59
CA THR A 494 -71.60 -142.90 74.24
C THR A 494 -72.32 -141.94 73.30
N GLY A 495 -73.65 -141.79 73.42
CA GLY A 495 -74.42 -140.81 72.66
C GLY A 495 -74.06 -139.36 73.04
N GLU A 496 -73.94 -139.08 74.35
CA GLU A 496 -73.50 -137.77 74.85
C GLU A 496 -72.07 -137.45 74.37
N ILE A 497 -71.15 -138.42 74.43
CA ILE A 497 -69.77 -138.25 73.90
C ILE A 497 -69.79 -138.00 72.39
N THR A 498 -70.65 -138.68 71.63
CA THR A 498 -70.78 -138.46 70.18
C THR A 498 -71.19 -137.01 69.89
N GLY A 499 -72.18 -136.47 70.61
CA GLY A 499 -72.59 -135.07 70.46
C GLY A 499 -71.46 -134.08 70.77
N ILE A 500 -70.68 -134.31 71.83
CA ILE A 500 -69.50 -133.49 72.15
C ILE A 500 -68.45 -133.56 71.05
N VAL A 501 -68.18 -134.75 70.49
CA VAL A 501 -67.20 -134.92 69.40
C VAL A 501 -67.66 -134.21 68.12
N GLU A 502 -68.95 -134.29 67.78
CA GLU A 502 -69.54 -133.55 66.65
C GLU A 502 -69.42 -132.03 66.82
N GLU A 503 -69.64 -131.51 68.03
CA GLU A 503 -69.46 -130.10 68.38
C GLU A 503 -67.98 -129.69 68.20
N ILE A 504 -67.03 -130.44 68.78
CA ILE A 504 -65.59 -130.18 68.63
C ILE A 504 -65.17 -130.19 67.15
N MET A 505 -65.70 -131.11 66.34
CA MET A 505 -65.39 -131.18 64.91
C MET A 505 -65.95 -129.97 64.15
N THR A 506 -67.16 -129.53 64.49
CA THR A 506 -67.79 -128.35 63.90
C THR A 506 -67.00 -127.08 64.24
N GLU A 507 -66.66 -126.89 65.51
CA GLU A 507 -65.83 -125.78 65.97
C GLU A 507 -64.42 -125.81 65.35
N SER A 508 -63.81 -126.99 65.23
CA SER A 508 -62.50 -127.15 64.59
C SER A 508 -62.52 -126.76 63.11
N ARG A 509 -63.58 -127.11 62.37
CA ARG A 509 -63.75 -126.69 60.97
C ARG A 509 -63.93 -125.17 60.85
N ALA A 510 -64.75 -124.59 61.71
CA ALA A 510 -64.94 -123.14 61.76
C ALA A 510 -63.62 -122.42 62.09
N ALA A 511 -62.87 -122.91 63.08
CA ALA A 511 -61.56 -122.38 63.44
C ALA A 511 -60.55 -122.50 62.27
N ALA A 512 -60.51 -123.64 61.58
CA ALA A 512 -59.64 -123.83 60.41
C ALA A 512 -59.97 -122.85 59.27
N SER A 513 -61.26 -122.59 59.02
CA SER A 513 -61.71 -121.59 58.04
C SER A 513 -61.24 -120.19 58.42
N ASN A 514 -61.41 -119.79 59.69
CA ASN A 514 -60.97 -118.48 60.17
C ASN A 514 -59.44 -118.31 60.09
N VAL A 515 -58.68 -119.34 60.44
CA VAL A 515 -57.22 -119.33 60.33
C VAL A 515 -56.76 -119.22 58.88
N THR A 516 -57.47 -119.85 57.94
CA THR A 516 -57.19 -119.72 56.50
C THR A 516 -57.44 -118.29 56.02
N LEU A 517 -58.56 -117.69 56.41
CA LEU A 517 -58.85 -116.28 56.12
C LEU A 517 -57.78 -115.34 56.68
N THR A 518 -57.34 -115.57 57.93
CA THR A 518 -56.26 -114.79 58.56
C THR A 518 -54.94 -114.94 57.80
N LYS A 519 -54.62 -116.14 57.29
CA LYS A 519 -53.43 -116.36 56.45
C LYS A 519 -53.45 -115.46 55.21
N ASP A 520 -54.58 -115.40 54.50
CA ASP A 520 -54.72 -114.57 53.30
C ASP A 520 -54.60 -113.06 53.63
N LEU A 521 -55.19 -112.62 54.76
CA LEU A 521 -55.07 -111.24 55.22
C LEU A 521 -53.63 -110.85 55.58
N VAL A 522 -52.88 -111.74 56.23
CA VAL A 522 -51.46 -111.52 56.56
C VAL A 522 -50.62 -111.43 55.30
N GLN A 523 -50.82 -112.34 54.33
CA GLN A 523 -50.12 -112.29 53.04
C GLN A 523 -50.39 -110.97 52.30
N LYS A 524 -51.65 -110.50 52.31
CA LYS A 524 -52.01 -109.19 51.76
C LYS A 524 -51.30 -108.05 52.50
N GLY A 525 -51.20 -108.13 53.83
CA GLY A 525 -50.44 -107.18 54.64
C GLY A 525 -48.97 -107.09 54.26
N VAL A 526 -48.32 -108.25 54.02
CA VAL A 526 -46.92 -108.30 53.57
C VAL A 526 -46.74 -107.61 52.22
N MET A 527 -47.62 -107.92 51.25
CA MET A 527 -47.56 -107.29 49.91
C MET A 527 -47.72 -105.76 49.99
N LEU A 528 -48.69 -105.26 50.76
CA LEU A 528 -48.89 -103.82 50.94
C LEU A 528 -47.70 -103.16 51.66
N GLY A 529 -47.09 -103.85 52.62
CA GLY A 529 -45.86 -103.38 53.26
C GLY A 529 -44.71 -103.23 52.26
N GLN A 530 -44.50 -104.23 51.40
CA GLN A 530 -43.47 -104.19 50.36
C GLN A 530 -43.69 -103.04 49.37
N GLU A 531 -44.92 -102.84 48.91
CA GLU A 531 -45.29 -101.74 48.01
C GLU A 531 -45.07 -100.37 48.66
N THR A 532 -45.38 -100.25 49.96
CA THR A 532 -45.09 -99.05 50.74
C THR A 532 -43.59 -98.79 50.86
N GLY A 533 -42.79 -99.84 51.09
CA GLY A 533 -41.33 -99.77 51.13
C GLY A 533 -40.72 -99.26 49.83
N GLU A 534 -41.17 -99.78 48.68
CA GLU A 534 -40.69 -99.30 47.37
C GLU A 534 -41.08 -97.84 47.12
N SER A 535 -42.29 -97.43 47.52
CA SER A 535 -42.71 -96.03 47.42
C SER A 535 -41.84 -95.09 48.26
N LEU A 536 -41.45 -95.51 49.47
CA LEU A 536 -40.54 -94.76 50.33
C LEU A 536 -39.13 -94.63 49.74
N LYS A 537 -38.65 -95.67 49.04
CA LYS A 537 -37.38 -95.63 48.32
C LYS A 537 -37.37 -94.58 47.21
N VAL A 538 -38.46 -94.48 46.46
CA VAL A 538 -38.63 -93.42 45.43
C VAL A 538 -38.64 -92.03 46.06
N ILE A 539 -39.27 -91.86 47.23
CA ILE A 539 -39.26 -90.59 47.98
C ILE A 539 -37.83 -90.23 48.44
N LEU A 540 -37.06 -91.21 48.92
CA LEU A 540 -35.66 -91.02 49.32
C LEU A 540 -34.78 -90.57 48.16
N GLU A 541 -34.90 -91.22 47.01
CA GLU A 541 -34.17 -90.86 45.78
C GLU A 541 -34.54 -89.43 45.33
N SER A 542 -35.83 -89.13 45.26
CA SER A 542 -36.34 -87.79 44.90
C SER A 542 -35.83 -86.70 45.84
N SER A 543 -35.76 -87.00 47.14
CA SER A 543 -35.26 -86.07 48.15
C SER A 543 -33.76 -85.79 48.00
N ASN A 544 -32.94 -86.82 47.73
CA ASN A 544 -31.52 -86.63 47.42
C ASN A 544 -31.33 -85.78 46.17
N GLN A 545 -32.10 -86.06 45.10
CA GLN A 545 -32.03 -85.27 43.87
C GLN A 545 -32.41 -83.79 44.11
N ALA A 546 -33.42 -83.53 44.96
CA ALA A 546 -33.78 -82.17 45.36
C ALA A 546 -32.66 -81.47 46.16
N MET A 547 -31.97 -82.21 47.04
CA MET A 547 -30.80 -81.70 47.77
C MET A 547 -29.64 -81.34 46.83
N ASP A 548 -29.36 -82.17 45.82
CA ASP A 548 -28.31 -81.90 44.84
C ASP A 548 -28.66 -80.68 43.97
N MET A 549 -29.91 -80.61 43.51
CA MET A 549 -30.39 -79.47 42.71
C MET A 549 -30.35 -78.16 43.49
N THR A 550 -30.73 -78.16 44.78
CA THR A 550 -30.59 -76.97 45.63
C THR A 550 -29.13 -76.56 45.82
N ASN A 551 -28.20 -77.50 45.98
CA ASN A 551 -26.77 -77.16 46.01
C ASN A 551 -26.28 -76.53 44.70
N GLN A 552 -26.73 -77.05 43.55
CA GLN A 552 -26.38 -76.47 42.25
C GLN A 552 -26.95 -75.06 42.07
N ILE A 553 -28.20 -74.82 42.50
CA ILE A 553 -28.82 -73.49 42.49
C ILE A 553 -28.00 -72.52 43.34
N ARG A 554 -27.52 -72.93 44.51
CA ARG A 554 -26.66 -72.09 45.36
C ARG A 554 -25.38 -71.67 44.64
N ILE A 555 -24.66 -72.61 44.02
CA ILE A 555 -23.43 -72.32 43.27
C ILE A 555 -23.72 -71.32 42.13
N SER A 556 -24.77 -71.56 41.34
CA SER A 556 -25.16 -70.65 40.26
C SER A 556 -25.57 -69.27 40.77
N THR A 557 -26.23 -69.20 41.93
CA THR A 557 -26.63 -67.93 42.57
C THR A 557 -25.40 -67.13 43.02
N GLU A 558 -24.38 -67.78 43.59
CA GLU A 558 -23.11 -67.14 43.96
C GLU A 558 -22.36 -66.58 42.74
N GLU A 559 -22.38 -67.30 41.62
CA GLU A 559 -21.78 -66.84 40.36
C GLU A 559 -22.56 -65.67 39.73
N GLN A 560 -23.90 -65.73 39.77
CA GLN A 560 -24.75 -64.61 39.34
C GLN A 560 -24.52 -63.37 40.21
N ALA A 561 -24.36 -63.51 41.53
CA ALA A 561 -24.07 -62.38 42.41
C ALA A 561 -22.75 -61.68 42.03
N LYS A 562 -21.70 -62.44 41.70
CA LYS A 562 -20.44 -61.88 41.19
C LYS A 562 -20.64 -61.16 39.85
N SER A 563 -21.43 -61.74 38.97
CA SER A 563 -21.73 -61.15 37.65
C SER A 563 -22.49 -59.83 37.79
N VAL A 564 -23.48 -59.77 38.68
CA VAL A 564 -24.22 -58.54 39.00
C VAL A 564 -23.27 -57.46 39.50
N GLN A 565 -22.36 -57.77 40.43
CA GLN A 565 -21.36 -56.81 40.90
C GLN A 565 -20.47 -56.27 39.78
N MET A 566 -20.07 -57.12 38.82
CA MET A 566 -19.30 -56.67 37.65
C MET A 566 -20.13 -55.72 36.77
N VAL A 567 -21.40 -56.07 36.50
CA VAL A 567 -22.30 -55.22 35.71
C VAL A 567 -22.55 -53.88 36.39
N THR A 568 -22.76 -53.86 37.72
CA THR A 568 -22.90 -52.62 38.49
C THR A 568 -21.68 -51.72 38.33
N ARG A 569 -20.47 -52.26 38.42
CA ARG A 569 -19.23 -51.48 38.18
C ARG A 569 -19.16 -50.95 36.76
N SER A 570 -19.52 -51.77 35.76
CA SER A 570 -19.58 -51.29 34.36
C SER A 570 -20.58 -50.17 34.16
N ILE A 571 -21.71 -50.18 34.88
CA ILE A 571 -22.69 -49.08 34.85
C ILE A 571 -22.11 -47.80 35.50
N GLU A 572 -21.38 -47.92 36.60
CA GLU A 572 -20.66 -46.79 37.23
C GLU A 572 -19.61 -46.20 36.28
N ASP A 573 -18.86 -47.04 35.55
CA ASP A 573 -17.89 -46.60 34.54
C ASP A 573 -18.59 -45.85 33.40
N VAL A 574 -19.72 -46.38 32.90
CA VAL A 574 -20.52 -45.71 31.86
C VAL A 574 -21.08 -44.37 32.38
N SER A 575 -21.51 -44.29 33.64
CA SER A 575 -21.95 -43.04 34.27
C SER A 575 -20.84 -41.98 34.29
N THR A 576 -19.64 -42.41 34.70
CA THR A 576 -18.45 -41.55 34.75
C THR A 576 -18.08 -41.06 33.35
N MET A 577 -18.07 -41.96 32.37
CA MET A 577 -17.79 -41.64 30.97
C MET A 577 -18.85 -40.69 30.38
N THR A 578 -20.13 -40.88 30.72
CA THR A 578 -21.22 -39.99 30.31
C THR A 578 -20.99 -38.57 30.82
N THR A 579 -20.58 -38.43 32.09
CA THR A 579 -20.23 -37.12 32.69
C THR A 579 -19.05 -36.48 31.96
N GLN A 580 -18.01 -37.24 31.63
CA GLN A 580 -16.85 -36.73 30.88
C GLN A 580 -17.24 -36.25 29.47
N ILE A 581 -18.07 -37.02 28.75
CA ILE A 581 -18.53 -36.63 27.42
C ILE A 581 -19.42 -35.37 27.51
N PHE A 582 -20.23 -35.23 28.56
CA PHE A 582 -21.01 -34.02 28.80
C PHE A 582 -20.13 -32.77 28.96
N THR A 583 -19.06 -32.86 29.76
CA THR A 583 -18.07 -31.78 29.89
C THR A 583 -17.40 -31.47 28.55
N ALA A 584 -16.94 -32.49 27.83
CA ALA A 584 -16.30 -32.31 26.52
C ALA A 584 -17.23 -31.67 25.49
N SER A 585 -18.50 -32.08 25.44
CA SER A 585 -19.53 -31.51 24.57
C SER A 585 -19.78 -30.02 24.87
N LYS A 586 -19.81 -29.65 26.16
CA LYS A 586 -19.93 -28.25 26.60
C LYS A 586 -18.72 -27.41 26.19
N GLU A 587 -17.50 -27.95 26.31
CA GLU A 587 -16.28 -27.29 25.84
C GLU A 587 -16.29 -27.12 24.31
N GLN A 588 -16.70 -28.16 23.57
CA GLN A 588 -16.84 -28.12 22.13
C GLN A 588 -17.86 -27.07 21.69
N ALA A 589 -18.98 -26.92 22.39
CA ALA A 589 -19.96 -25.86 22.14
C ALA A 589 -19.34 -24.47 22.28
N ASN A 590 -18.51 -24.25 23.31
CA ASN A 590 -17.82 -22.99 23.52
C ASN A 590 -16.75 -22.73 22.45
N ALA A 591 -15.97 -23.74 22.08
CA ALA A 591 -15.00 -23.64 20.99
C ALA A 591 -15.68 -23.27 19.67
N THR A 592 -16.80 -23.92 19.36
CA THR A 592 -17.62 -23.66 18.17
C THR A 592 -18.14 -22.22 18.13
N ARG A 593 -18.58 -21.66 19.28
CA ARG A 593 -18.94 -20.23 19.38
C ARG A 593 -17.77 -19.30 19.13
N ASN A 594 -16.57 -19.65 19.60
CA ASN A 594 -15.37 -18.85 19.35
C ASN A 594 -14.96 -18.89 17.87
N ILE A 595 -15.09 -20.05 17.22
CA ILE A 595 -14.86 -20.17 15.77
C ILE A 595 -15.85 -19.29 15.01
N LEU A 596 -17.15 -19.34 15.33
CA LEU A 596 -18.16 -18.46 14.70
C LEU A 596 -17.79 -16.98 14.81
N ARG A 597 -17.31 -16.54 15.99
CA ARG A 597 -16.84 -15.15 16.17
C ARG A 597 -15.65 -14.84 15.28
N ALA A 598 -14.66 -15.72 15.23
CA ALA A 598 -13.47 -15.54 14.40
C ALA A 598 -13.84 -15.48 12.90
N VAL A 599 -14.74 -16.37 12.45
CA VAL A 599 -15.24 -16.39 11.07
C VAL A 599 -15.94 -15.08 10.71
N ASN A 600 -16.79 -14.54 11.60
CA ASN A 600 -17.40 -13.23 11.41
C ASN A 600 -16.36 -12.10 11.37
N THR A 601 -15.34 -12.11 12.23
CA THR A 601 -14.26 -11.11 12.17
C THR A 601 -13.48 -11.17 10.85
N ILE A 602 -13.16 -12.37 10.35
CA ILE A 602 -12.49 -12.54 9.06
C ILE A 602 -13.42 -12.05 7.93
N LYS A 603 -14.74 -12.28 8.04
CA LYS A 603 -15.73 -11.77 7.08
C LYS A 603 -15.70 -10.26 6.98
N ASP A 604 -15.75 -9.57 8.13
CA ASP A 604 -15.69 -8.12 8.20
C ASP A 604 -14.36 -7.57 7.62
N MET A 605 -13.23 -8.17 8.00
CA MET A 605 -11.91 -7.80 7.48
C MET A 605 -11.80 -7.99 5.95
N THR A 606 -12.38 -9.07 5.43
CA THR A 606 -12.34 -9.36 3.98
C THR A 606 -13.23 -8.39 3.21
N GLN A 607 -14.38 -8.00 3.77
CA GLN A 607 -15.23 -6.94 3.20
C GLN A 607 -14.52 -5.59 3.19
N GLU A 608 -13.83 -5.22 4.26
CA GLU A 608 -13.05 -3.99 4.32
C GLU A 608 -11.90 -4.01 3.30
N MET A 609 -11.19 -5.13 3.18
CA MET A 609 -10.13 -5.33 2.19
C MET A 609 -10.67 -5.21 0.76
N ALA A 610 -11.81 -5.82 0.46
CA ALA A 610 -12.46 -5.71 -0.85
C ALA A 610 -12.83 -4.25 -1.16
N GLY A 611 -13.39 -3.53 -0.19
CA GLY A 611 -13.73 -2.10 -0.33
C GLY A 611 -12.49 -1.21 -0.52
N ALA A 612 -11.42 -1.45 0.24
CA ALA A 612 -10.15 -0.73 0.09
C ALA A 612 -9.49 -1.00 -1.27
N THR A 613 -9.52 -2.25 -1.73
CA THR A 613 -9.00 -2.64 -3.04
C THR A 613 -9.79 -1.98 -4.16
N GLY A 614 -11.12 -1.91 -4.04
CA GLY A 614 -11.98 -1.18 -4.97
C GLY A 614 -11.60 0.30 -5.10
N ARG A 615 -11.36 0.98 -3.97
CA ARG A 615 -10.84 2.37 -3.99
C ARG A 615 -9.48 2.47 -4.65
N GLN A 616 -8.57 1.54 -4.36
CA GLN A 616 -7.22 1.53 -4.91
C GLN A 616 -7.19 1.30 -6.44
N VAL A 617 -8.16 0.54 -6.96
CA VAL A 617 -8.38 0.41 -8.41
C VAL A 617 -8.77 1.76 -9.02
N ASP A 618 -9.67 2.49 -8.37
CA ASP A 618 -10.11 3.79 -8.87
C ASP A 618 -9.01 4.86 -8.75
N ASP A 619 -8.28 4.90 -7.63
CA ASP A 619 -7.08 5.74 -7.46
C ASP A 619 -6.02 5.40 -8.52
N GLY A 620 -5.82 4.12 -8.81
CA GLY A 620 -4.90 3.65 -9.86
C GLY A 620 -5.28 4.17 -11.25
N LYS A 621 -6.58 4.23 -11.58
CA LYS A 621 -7.07 4.84 -12.84
C LYS A 621 -6.81 6.35 -12.86
N GLU A 622 -7.06 7.05 -11.76
CA GLU A 622 -6.79 8.49 -11.68
C GLU A 622 -5.29 8.79 -11.85
N ILE A 623 -4.43 8.04 -11.16
CA ILE A 623 -2.97 8.16 -11.31
C ILE A 623 -2.55 7.84 -12.74
N LYS A 624 -3.13 6.82 -13.38
CA LYS A 624 -2.87 6.52 -14.80
C LYS A 624 -3.17 7.73 -15.69
N HIS A 625 -4.34 8.34 -15.53
CA HIS A 625 -4.72 9.54 -16.27
C HIS A 625 -3.79 10.73 -15.97
N ALA A 626 -3.40 10.92 -14.72
CA ALA A 626 -2.46 11.96 -14.33
C ALA A 626 -1.07 11.75 -14.95
N VAL A 627 -0.55 10.53 -14.94
CA VAL A 627 0.74 10.17 -15.56
C VAL A 627 0.70 10.38 -17.08
N GLU A 628 -0.40 9.99 -17.74
CA GLU A 628 -0.59 10.25 -19.17
C GLU A 628 -0.67 11.74 -19.50
N SER A 629 -1.35 12.52 -18.66
CA SER A 629 -1.46 13.97 -18.80
C SER A 629 -0.10 14.66 -18.61
N VAL A 630 0.63 14.32 -17.54
CA VAL A 630 1.99 14.82 -17.28
C VAL A 630 2.93 14.42 -18.42
N GLY A 631 2.85 13.18 -18.91
CA GLY A 631 3.62 12.73 -20.07
C GLY A 631 3.40 13.59 -21.31
N LYS A 632 2.14 13.92 -21.63
CA LYS A 632 1.79 14.84 -22.73
C LYS A 632 2.30 16.27 -22.50
N MET A 633 2.13 16.79 -21.27
CA MET A 633 2.59 18.13 -20.92
C MET A 633 4.11 18.25 -21.04
N VAL A 634 4.85 17.27 -20.51
CA VAL A 634 6.31 17.23 -20.58
C VAL A 634 6.80 17.15 -22.02
N LEU A 635 6.17 16.33 -22.86
CA LEU A 635 6.47 16.29 -24.31
C LEU A 635 6.26 17.67 -24.96
N GLY A 636 5.15 18.34 -24.66
CA GLY A 636 4.87 19.69 -25.17
C GLY A 636 5.88 20.75 -24.70
N ILE A 637 6.31 20.70 -23.44
CA ILE A 637 7.35 21.61 -22.92
C ILE A 637 8.67 21.39 -23.65
N PHE A 638 9.07 20.14 -23.88
CA PHE A 638 10.31 19.85 -24.60
C PHE A 638 10.24 20.26 -26.08
N GLU A 639 9.09 20.14 -26.73
CA GLU A 639 8.87 20.66 -28.09
C GLU A 639 8.98 22.20 -28.13
N ASP A 640 8.37 22.92 -27.18
CA ASP A 640 8.47 24.39 -27.12
C ASP A 640 9.90 24.85 -26.82
N LEU A 641 10.61 24.15 -25.93
CA LEU A 641 12.02 24.42 -25.63
C LEU A 641 12.93 24.19 -26.84
N GLU A 642 12.67 23.14 -27.63
CA GLU A 642 13.43 22.84 -28.84
C GLU A 642 13.21 23.91 -29.93
N LYS A 643 11.98 24.43 -30.02
CA LYS A 643 11.66 25.60 -30.86
C LYS A 643 12.40 26.85 -30.39
N ARG A 644 12.32 27.19 -29.10
CA ARG A 644 13.04 28.33 -28.50
C ARG A 644 14.55 28.21 -28.64
N ARG A 645 15.12 27.00 -28.57
CA ARG A 645 16.54 26.75 -28.85
C ARG A 645 16.89 27.14 -30.29
N SER A 646 16.08 26.72 -31.26
CA SER A 646 16.29 27.07 -32.66
C SER A 646 16.25 28.59 -32.88
N GLU A 647 15.31 29.28 -32.24
CA GLU A 647 15.20 30.75 -32.29
C GLU A 647 16.40 31.42 -31.60
N SER A 648 16.82 30.94 -30.43
CA SER A 648 17.94 31.52 -29.69
C SER A 648 19.27 31.32 -30.41
N VAL A 649 19.48 30.17 -31.07
CA VAL A 649 20.65 29.93 -31.93
C VAL A 649 20.68 30.89 -33.13
N ALA A 650 19.52 31.22 -33.71
CA ALA A 650 19.44 32.21 -34.78
C ALA A 650 19.84 33.61 -34.29
N VAL A 651 19.37 34.02 -33.11
CA VAL A 651 19.75 35.29 -32.48
C VAL A 651 21.24 35.33 -32.15
N VAL A 652 21.81 34.25 -31.62
CA VAL A 652 23.26 34.15 -31.36
C VAL A 652 24.07 34.31 -32.64
N LYS A 653 23.64 33.66 -33.73
CA LYS A 653 24.29 33.79 -35.03
C LYS A 653 24.20 35.21 -35.60
N GLU A 654 23.09 35.90 -35.37
CA GLU A 654 22.89 37.31 -35.76
C GLU A 654 23.78 38.27 -34.94
N LEU A 655 23.96 37.99 -33.64
CA LEU A 655 24.88 38.72 -32.76
C LEU A 655 26.35 38.47 -33.11
N GLU A 656 26.72 37.24 -33.49
CA GLU A 656 28.07 36.93 -34.01
C GLU A 656 28.35 37.64 -35.33
N MET A 657 27.36 37.73 -36.25
CA MET A 657 27.49 38.53 -37.48
C MET A 657 27.65 40.03 -37.20
N MET A 658 26.99 40.57 -36.15
CA MET A 658 27.22 41.95 -35.71
C MET A 658 28.63 42.17 -35.15
N LYS A 659 29.25 41.14 -34.54
CA LYS A 659 30.63 41.17 -34.05
C LYS A 659 31.63 41.24 -35.20
N GLU A 660 31.42 40.45 -36.26
CA GLU A 660 32.24 40.49 -37.49
C GLU A 660 32.12 41.83 -38.25
N PHE A 661 30.98 42.53 -38.16
CA PHE A 661 30.83 43.88 -38.73
C PHE A 661 31.51 45.00 -37.92
N SER A 662 31.99 44.70 -36.71
CA SER A 662 32.63 45.66 -35.79
C SER A 662 34.16 45.56 -35.76
N GLU A 663 34.76 44.55 -36.41
CA GLU A 663 36.20 44.46 -36.71
C GLU A 663 36.52 45.16 -38.04
#